data_AF-A0A952ESZ8-F1
#
_entry.id   AF-A0A952ESZ8-F1
#
_cell.length_a   1.000
_cell.length_b   1.000
_cell.length_c   1.000
_cell.angle_alpha   90.00
_cell.angle_beta   90.00
_cell.angle_gamma   90.00
#
_symmetry.space_group_name_H-M   'P 1'
#
loop_
_entity.id
_entity.type
_entity.pdbx_description
1 polymer ?
#
loop_
_entity_poly.entity_id
_entity_poly.type
_entity_poly.pdbx_seq_one_letter_code
_entity_poly.pdbx_strand_id
1 'polypeptide(L)'
;MRSPSLPPSQRARGVTAILGPTNTGKTHLAIERMLAHPSGIIGLPLRLLAREVYERVVARVGAPAVALITGEEKIKPPGARYYVATVEAMPRDVDVSFIAIDECQLAADFDRGHIFTDRILNMRGRDETMLIGAETIKPLLLKLIPGLQTTTRPRLSQLTFAGDRKISRLPRRSAIVAFSADEVYAIAELIRRQSGGAAVVLGALSPRTRNAQVALYQSGDVDYLVATDAIGMGLNLDVDHVAFAGDRKYDGTKFRRLVPGEFGQIAGRAGRYLKDGSFGSTGRCAPFEDELVEALESHVFPPLPMLQWRNAELDFSSVPALIHALDRVPDEDGLTRAPLADDLRALEAASRDREMMAAAKGQKAVELLWAVCQVPDYRKVSPQAHADLVTTLYLNLATKGQISADWFARQIAEVNRTDGDIDTLSARIAQIRTWTFVANRENWLADPTHWQEATRQVEDALSDALHERLAQRFVDRRTSVLMRRLRENAMLEADITATGEVLVESHPVGRLIGFQFVPESDTGSPEGKALRAAALKALAGEFANRATRVSNAVDEAFTLSHDGALRFLGEPIARLTAGEKLLAPRLRLLADEHLESADREKVQNRIDLWLKAHVEKLLGPLLKLEEPEALTGMARGIGFQIAESLGVLDRTKVNEDMKTLDQEARAALRGLGVRFGAYHLTVPALLKPAPRALACQLWALKEGGAEVKGLDDILHLAASGRTSIPINPDTPKPLYRAAGFRVCGTRAVRVDILERLADLIRPAIQYRPGITPGEPPAGAADGEGFVVTVAMTSLCGCAGEDFNSILKSLGYIMDRRAGPAITVALAKANEEVAAEATTEAASDTEAPSSLVASETTAVTSDPEIVVPEVVVATPSPEATTTEAAEPVMIEVWRQHRHRPQGQKHDRRKPHHNKPREGEAAVSADSNTSQSGEKTSFHRRPDKRAQEDGENRPPRKQHRKHDGGRDERRGGQRFEGRGGKKDQARKPDRGWQDPPRPREQDRAPDPNSPFAKLLALKSQLEGKDK
;
A
#
# COMPACT_ATOMS: atom_id res chain seq x y z
N MET A 1 41.31 8.13 53.87
CA MET A 1 41.06 9.45 54.48
C MET A 1 40.35 10.33 53.46
N ARG A 2 39.43 11.21 53.88
CA ARG A 2 38.87 12.26 53.01
C ARG A 2 39.65 13.56 53.25
N SER A 3 39.91 14.33 52.19
CA SER A 3 40.37 15.71 52.34
C SER A 3 39.28 16.56 53.00
N PRO A 4 39.62 17.51 53.88
CA PRO A 4 38.66 18.47 54.42
C PRO A 4 38.14 19.40 53.31
N SER A 5 37.03 20.10 53.59
CA SER A 5 36.49 21.10 52.67
C SER A 5 37.47 22.24 52.38
N LEU A 6 37.53 22.69 51.12
CA LEU A 6 38.43 23.80 50.74
C LEU A 6 37.81 25.15 51.16
N PRO A 7 38.56 26.01 51.88
CA PRO A 7 38.08 27.36 52.21
C PRO A 7 37.92 28.18 50.92
N PRO A 8 36.91 29.07 50.81
CA PRO A 8 36.58 29.79 49.56
C PRO A 8 37.77 30.47 48.88
N SER A 9 38.70 31.05 49.66
CA SER A 9 39.91 31.72 49.16
C SER A 9 40.90 30.80 48.43
N GLN A 10 40.89 29.49 48.69
CA GLN A 10 41.73 28.52 47.99
C GLN A 10 41.02 27.90 46.78
N ARG A 11 39.69 28.00 46.69
CA ARG A 11 38.90 27.33 45.64
C ARG A 11 39.20 27.83 44.23
N ALA A 12 39.65 29.07 44.04
CA ALA A 12 39.94 29.62 42.71
C ALA A 12 41.33 29.23 42.16
N ARG A 13 42.23 28.66 42.98
CA ARG A 13 43.60 28.35 42.56
C ARG A 13 43.62 27.37 41.39
N GLY A 14 44.14 27.82 40.25
CA GLY A 14 44.27 27.02 39.03
C GLY A 14 42.95 26.67 38.34
N VAL A 15 41.82 27.26 38.74
CA VAL A 15 40.50 26.91 38.19
C VAL A 15 40.08 27.83 37.05
N THR A 16 39.63 27.23 35.95
CA THR A 16 38.92 27.90 34.85
C THR A 16 37.56 27.25 34.64
N ALA A 17 36.57 28.02 34.19
CA ALA A 17 35.26 27.50 33.80
C ALA A 17 34.95 27.81 32.32
N ILE A 18 34.81 26.76 31.52
CA ILE A 18 34.50 26.85 30.09
C ILE A 18 33.02 26.51 29.90
N LEU A 19 32.22 27.52 29.57
CA LEU A 19 30.76 27.46 29.60
C LEU A 19 30.15 27.68 28.21
N GLY A 20 28.90 27.28 28.03
CA GLY A 20 28.12 27.50 26.80
C GLY A 20 27.17 26.34 26.48
N PRO A 21 26.36 26.43 25.41
CA PRO A 21 25.39 25.39 25.03
C PRO A 21 26.01 24.04 24.65
N THR A 22 25.18 23.08 24.25
CA THR A 22 25.61 21.84 23.57
C THR A 22 26.16 22.17 22.16
N ASN A 23 26.88 21.22 21.54
CA ASN A 23 27.59 21.41 20.26
C ASN A 23 28.61 22.60 20.25
N THR A 24 29.46 22.66 21.28
CA THR A 24 30.45 23.74 21.55
C THR A 24 31.90 23.25 21.70
N GLY A 25 32.15 21.95 21.53
CA GLY A 25 33.49 21.34 21.59
C GLY A 25 34.23 21.42 22.94
N LYS A 26 33.54 21.71 24.05
CA LYS A 26 34.16 21.94 25.37
C LYS A 26 34.85 20.69 25.94
N THR A 27 34.16 19.54 25.95
CA THR A 27 34.73 18.25 26.39
C THR A 27 35.95 17.84 25.56
N HIS A 28 35.94 18.12 24.25
CA HIS A 28 37.11 17.90 23.39
C HIS A 28 38.30 18.77 23.82
N LEU A 29 38.09 20.07 24.06
CA LEU A 29 39.13 20.96 24.59
C LEU A 29 39.70 20.45 25.93
N ALA A 30 38.85 19.97 26.83
CA ALA A 30 39.30 19.40 28.11
C ALA A 30 40.12 18.12 27.95
N ILE A 31 39.81 17.27 26.96
CA ILE A 31 40.64 16.09 26.63
C ILE A 31 41.99 16.52 26.06
N GLU A 32 42.04 17.52 25.17
CA GLU A 32 43.32 18.06 24.67
C GLU A 32 44.17 18.67 25.80
N ARG A 33 43.56 19.43 26.72
CA ARG A 33 44.26 19.98 27.90
C ARG A 33 44.75 18.87 28.81
N MET A 34 43.92 17.88 29.14
CA MET A 34 44.33 16.73 29.96
C MET A 34 45.54 16.01 29.38
N LEU A 35 45.56 15.80 28.06
CA LEU A 35 46.66 15.09 27.37
C LEU A 35 47.94 15.94 27.20
N ALA A 36 47.84 17.27 27.32
CA ALA A 36 48.99 18.15 27.40
C ALA A 36 49.67 18.14 28.78
N HIS A 37 49.02 17.57 29.81
CA HIS A 37 49.55 17.41 31.16
C HIS A 37 50.11 16.00 31.42
N PRO A 38 51.08 15.84 32.35
CA PRO A 38 51.74 14.54 32.59
C PRO A 38 50.84 13.49 33.26
N SER A 39 49.79 13.93 33.97
CA SER A 39 48.71 13.10 34.53
C SER A 39 47.42 13.90 34.69
N GLY A 40 46.26 13.24 34.69
CA GLY A 40 44.98 13.92 34.88
C GLY A 40 43.77 13.03 35.16
N ILE A 41 42.71 13.63 35.68
CA ILE A 41 41.40 13.00 35.90
C ILE A 41 40.34 13.78 35.11
N ILE A 42 39.44 13.10 34.41
CA ILE A 42 38.22 13.69 33.84
C ILE A 42 36.97 13.00 34.39
N GLY A 43 36.16 13.77 35.11
CA GLY A 43 34.87 13.34 35.65
C GLY A 43 33.74 13.65 34.67
N LEU A 44 33.02 12.61 34.25
CA LEU A 44 31.96 12.68 33.24
C LEU A 44 30.60 12.31 33.85
N PRO A 45 29.48 12.84 33.34
CA PRO A 45 28.19 12.72 34.00
C PRO A 45 27.50 11.37 33.78
N LEU A 46 28.04 10.49 32.92
CA LEU A 46 27.41 9.22 32.54
C LEU A 46 28.47 8.17 32.16
N ARG A 47 28.23 6.90 32.53
CA ARG A 47 29.09 5.74 32.18
C ARG A 47 29.36 5.62 30.68
N LEU A 48 28.36 5.94 29.83
CA LEU A 48 28.51 5.95 28.37
C LEU A 48 29.56 6.97 27.88
N LEU A 49 29.55 8.19 28.42
CA LEU A 49 30.59 9.19 28.11
C LEU A 49 31.94 8.81 28.68
N ALA A 50 31.98 8.24 29.90
CA ALA A 50 33.22 7.73 30.47
C ALA A 50 33.86 6.67 29.55
N ARG A 51 33.06 5.77 28.96
CA ARG A 51 33.53 4.79 27.98
C ARG A 51 33.98 5.44 26.66
N GLU A 52 33.18 6.33 26.08
CA GLU A 52 33.49 7.05 24.82
C GLU A 52 34.75 7.94 24.94
N VAL A 53 35.01 8.52 26.11
CA VAL A 53 36.23 9.28 26.39
C VAL A 53 37.42 8.35 26.68
N TYR A 54 37.22 7.27 27.44
CA TYR A 54 38.26 6.27 27.69
C TYR A 54 38.82 5.71 26.37
N GLU A 55 37.97 5.28 25.45
CA GLU A 55 38.39 4.68 24.17
C GLU A 55 39.15 5.69 23.29
N ARG A 56 38.72 6.97 23.26
CA ARG A 56 39.45 8.04 22.55
C ARG A 56 40.80 8.41 23.18
N VAL A 57 40.91 8.32 24.51
CA VAL A 57 42.18 8.57 25.23
C VAL A 57 43.13 7.39 25.05
N VAL A 58 42.63 6.15 25.17
CA VAL A 58 43.38 4.91 24.88
C VAL A 58 43.93 4.90 23.45
N ALA A 59 43.13 5.33 22.46
CA ALA A 59 43.56 5.43 21.07
C ALA A 59 44.70 6.45 20.83
N ARG A 60 44.99 7.35 21.78
CA ARG A 60 46.05 8.35 21.70
C ARG A 60 47.29 8.04 22.54
N VAL A 61 47.13 7.47 23.74
CA VAL A 61 48.25 7.23 24.68
C VAL A 61 48.47 5.77 25.09
N GLY A 62 47.67 4.85 24.55
CA GLY A 62 47.77 3.41 24.79
C GLY A 62 47.10 2.96 26.10
N ALA A 63 46.49 1.77 26.07
CA ALA A 63 45.71 1.24 27.20
C ALA A 63 46.44 1.21 28.57
N PRO A 64 47.75 0.87 28.68
CA PRO A 64 48.44 0.83 29.97
C PRO A 64 48.52 2.18 30.70
N ALA A 65 48.34 3.31 30.00
CA ALA A 65 48.41 4.65 30.57
C ALA A 65 47.06 5.20 31.07
N VAL A 66 45.96 4.47 30.88
CA VAL A 66 44.60 4.98 31.07
C VAL A 66 43.77 4.06 31.97
N ALA A 67 43.09 4.64 32.95
CA ALA A 67 42.09 3.95 33.76
C ALA A 67 40.66 4.37 33.38
N LEU A 68 39.71 3.44 33.49
CA LEU A 68 38.26 3.67 33.46
C LEU A 68 37.69 3.33 34.84
N ILE A 69 36.96 4.25 35.47
CA ILE A 69 36.38 4.02 36.81
C ILE A 69 34.91 4.51 36.83
N THR A 70 33.96 3.58 36.92
CA THR A 70 32.53 3.84 37.16
C THR A 70 32.07 3.05 38.40
N GLY A 71 30.78 3.10 38.75
CA GLY A 71 30.25 2.33 39.89
C GLY A 71 30.20 0.81 39.64
N GLU A 72 30.23 0.41 38.38
CA GLU A 72 29.96 -0.95 37.89
C GLU A 72 31.14 -1.55 37.10
N GLU A 73 32.14 -0.75 36.77
CA GLU A 73 33.26 -1.12 35.90
C GLU A 73 34.55 -0.38 36.30
N LYS A 74 35.62 -1.13 36.60
CA LYS A 74 36.89 -0.60 37.11
C LYS A 74 38.08 -1.23 36.36
N ILE A 75 38.63 -0.50 35.39
CA ILE A 75 39.85 -0.85 34.67
C ILE A 75 40.96 0.07 35.20
N LYS A 76 41.88 -0.45 36.01
CA LYS A 76 42.99 0.33 36.60
C LYS A 76 44.35 -0.34 36.34
N PRO A 77 45.00 -0.09 35.20
CA PRO A 77 46.36 -0.56 34.94
C PRO A 77 47.36 0.01 35.97
N PRO A 78 48.42 -0.72 36.35
CA PRO A 78 49.42 -0.22 37.30
C PRO A 78 50.13 1.07 36.87
N GLY A 79 50.25 1.31 35.55
CA GLY A 79 50.87 2.50 34.96
C GLY A 79 49.91 3.65 34.61
N ALA A 80 48.68 3.64 35.11
CA ALA A 80 47.67 4.62 34.74
C ALA A 80 48.04 6.05 35.19
N ARG A 81 48.15 6.96 34.21
CA ARG A 81 48.39 8.41 34.40
C ARG A 81 47.15 9.25 34.12
N TYR A 82 46.25 8.75 33.27
CA TYR A 82 45.00 9.40 32.93
C TYR A 82 43.82 8.59 33.44
N TYR A 83 42.89 9.23 34.13
CA TYR A 83 41.75 8.59 34.79
C TYR A 83 40.46 9.14 34.20
N VAL A 84 39.76 8.32 33.44
CA VAL A 84 38.44 8.63 32.91
C VAL A 84 37.40 8.02 33.84
N ALA A 85 36.58 8.83 34.47
CA ALA A 85 35.65 8.37 35.50
C ALA A 85 34.26 8.99 35.36
N THR A 86 33.26 8.40 36.00
CA THR A 86 32.05 9.19 36.31
C THR A 86 32.35 10.13 37.49
N VAL A 87 31.66 11.27 37.57
CA VAL A 87 31.91 12.30 38.63
C VAL A 87 31.81 11.71 40.05
N GLU A 88 30.92 10.74 40.23
CA GLU A 88 30.74 9.98 41.47
C GLU A 88 31.94 9.10 41.80
N ALA A 89 32.49 8.43 40.80
CA ALA A 89 33.58 7.45 40.90
C ALA A 89 34.99 8.04 40.72
N MET A 90 35.13 9.36 40.56
CA MET A 90 36.44 10.04 40.49
C MET A 90 37.30 9.68 41.72
N PRO A 91 38.54 9.19 41.54
CA PRO A 91 39.42 8.84 42.66
C PRO A 91 39.82 10.11 43.44
N ARG A 92 39.67 10.06 44.78
CA ARG A 92 39.98 11.18 45.69
C ARG A 92 41.41 11.10 46.27
N ASP A 93 42.06 9.95 46.06
CA ASP A 93 43.33 9.51 46.61
C ASP A 93 44.52 9.70 45.64
N VAL A 94 44.25 10.11 44.39
CA VAL A 94 45.26 10.24 43.33
C VAL A 94 45.54 11.71 43.03
N ASP A 95 46.77 12.13 43.26
CA ASP A 95 47.25 13.49 43.00
C ASP A 95 47.72 13.67 41.53
N VAL A 96 47.08 14.59 40.80
CA VAL A 96 47.28 14.77 39.35
C VAL A 96 47.48 16.24 38.95
N SER A 97 48.10 16.46 37.80
CA SER A 97 48.35 17.81 37.27
C SER A 97 47.07 18.48 36.79
N PHE A 98 46.21 17.75 36.06
CA PHE A 98 44.98 18.26 35.47
C PHE A 98 43.72 17.59 36.04
N ILE A 99 42.67 18.37 36.33
CA ILE A 99 41.33 17.82 36.62
C ILE A 99 40.27 18.51 35.77
N ALA A 100 39.38 17.73 35.14
CA ALA A 100 38.16 18.25 34.52
C ALA A 100 36.89 17.67 35.16
N ILE A 101 35.84 18.50 35.23
CA ILE A 101 34.48 18.12 35.68
C ILE A 101 33.51 18.59 34.60
N ASP A 102 32.87 17.64 33.90
CA ASP A 102 31.96 17.93 32.78
C ASP A 102 30.47 17.97 33.19
N GLU A 103 29.69 18.73 32.43
CA GLU A 103 28.27 19.08 32.68
C GLU A 103 28.02 19.58 34.12
N CYS A 104 28.87 20.48 34.62
CA CYS A 104 28.89 20.97 35.99
C CYS A 104 27.57 21.60 36.47
N GLN A 105 26.69 22.04 35.57
CA GLN A 105 25.31 22.46 35.88
C GLN A 105 24.47 21.37 36.58
N LEU A 106 24.86 20.09 36.46
CA LEU A 106 24.26 18.99 37.22
C LEU A 106 24.44 19.13 38.74
N ALA A 107 25.25 20.06 39.23
CA ALA A 107 25.29 20.41 40.66
C ALA A 107 23.94 20.87 41.24
N ALA A 108 22.97 21.28 40.41
CA ALA A 108 21.60 21.55 40.84
C ALA A 108 20.66 20.32 40.86
N ASP A 109 21.09 19.15 40.36
CA ASP A 109 20.29 17.92 40.30
C ASP A 109 19.97 17.35 41.68
N PHE A 110 18.69 17.05 41.93
CA PHE A 110 18.16 16.65 43.24
C PHE A 110 18.68 15.32 43.78
N ASP A 111 19.09 14.38 42.92
CA ASP A 111 19.54 13.05 43.32
C ASP A 111 21.06 13.09 43.60
N ARG A 112 21.84 13.51 42.60
CA ARG A 112 23.30 13.39 42.61
C ARG A 112 24.07 14.70 42.51
N GLY A 113 23.40 15.85 42.37
CA GLY A 113 24.05 17.15 42.21
C GLY A 113 24.99 17.52 43.36
N HIS A 114 24.68 17.05 44.58
CA HIS A 114 25.55 17.22 45.74
C HIS A 114 26.96 16.64 45.56
N ILE A 115 27.12 15.62 44.71
CA ILE A 115 28.42 15.01 44.38
C ILE A 115 29.20 15.91 43.41
N PHE A 116 28.52 16.51 42.43
CA PHE A 116 29.10 17.51 41.53
C PHE A 116 29.57 18.74 42.33
N THR A 117 28.74 19.25 43.25
CA THR A 117 29.09 20.34 44.16
C THR A 117 30.35 20.03 44.99
N ASP A 118 30.43 18.84 45.59
CA ASP A 118 31.63 18.38 46.32
C ASP A 118 32.89 18.38 45.44
N ARG A 119 32.83 17.90 44.19
CA ARG A 119 33.97 17.97 43.25
C ARG A 119 34.32 19.41 42.87
N ILE A 120 33.33 20.22 42.51
CA ILE A 120 33.49 21.62 42.09
C ILE A 120 34.15 22.45 43.19
N LEU A 121 33.74 22.28 44.45
CA LEU A 121 34.29 23.05 45.57
C LEU A 121 35.64 22.50 46.08
N ASN A 122 35.81 21.17 46.17
CA ASN A 122 36.91 20.57 46.94
C ASN A 122 38.02 19.88 46.11
N MET A 123 37.80 19.56 44.84
CA MET A 123 38.77 18.76 44.04
C MET A 123 39.60 19.63 43.10
N ARG A 124 40.93 19.59 43.20
CA ARG A 124 41.85 20.43 42.41
C ARG A 124 43.02 19.63 41.85
N GLY A 125 43.34 19.87 40.58
CA GLY A 125 44.64 19.45 40.01
C GLY A 125 45.74 20.41 40.47
N ARG A 126 46.99 19.93 40.51
CA ARG A 126 48.16 20.73 40.94
C ARG A 126 48.36 21.97 40.07
N ASP A 127 48.15 21.80 38.76
CA ASP A 127 48.54 22.75 37.72
C ASP A 127 47.32 23.40 37.06
N GLU A 128 46.26 22.64 36.79
CA GLU A 128 45.03 23.13 36.15
C GLU A 128 43.78 22.36 36.60
N THR A 129 42.68 23.08 36.81
CA THR A 129 41.33 22.52 37.01
C THR A 129 40.34 23.19 36.06
N MET A 130 39.53 22.40 35.36
CA MET A 130 38.61 22.86 34.32
C MET A 130 37.17 22.43 34.63
N LEU A 131 36.31 23.41 34.93
CA LEU A 131 34.87 23.21 35.07
C LEU A 131 34.22 23.40 33.69
N ILE A 132 33.33 22.49 33.28
CA ILE A 132 32.74 22.53 31.95
C ILE A 132 31.22 22.38 32.07
N GLY A 133 30.44 23.22 31.38
CA GLY A 133 28.98 23.10 31.45
C GLY A 133 28.19 24.15 30.69
N ALA A 134 26.90 24.25 31.02
CA ALA A 134 26.00 25.30 30.56
C ALA A 134 26.31 26.65 31.23
N GLU A 135 25.99 27.77 30.57
CA GLU A 135 26.23 29.10 31.14
C GLU A 135 25.31 29.45 32.32
N THR A 136 24.20 28.72 32.52
CA THR A 136 23.25 28.94 33.62
C THR A 136 23.85 28.80 35.02
N ILE A 137 24.95 28.06 35.20
CA ILE A 137 25.65 27.95 36.49
C ILE A 137 26.62 29.12 36.77
N LYS A 138 26.94 29.96 35.77
CA LYS A 138 27.97 31.01 35.85
C LYS A 138 27.84 31.93 37.08
N PRO A 139 26.64 32.40 37.49
CA PRO A 139 26.52 33.24 38.70
C PRO A 139 26.86 32.50 39.99
N LEU A 140 26.44 31.22 40.11
CA LEU A 140 26.73 30.40 41.29
C LEU A 140 28.20 30.03 41.38
N LEU A 141 28.85 29.71 40.24
CA LEU A 141 30.30 29.46 40.23
C LEU A 141 31.10 30.70 40.65
N LEU A 142 30.75 31.89 40.16
CA LEU A 142 31.42 33.14 40.54
C LEU A 142 31.21 33.50 42.02
N LYS A 143 30.05 33.15 42.59
CA LYS A 143 29.70 33.35 44.01
C LYS A 143 30.46 32.40 44.94
N LEU A 144 30.48 31.11 44.60
CA LEU A 144 31.05 30.03 45.43
C LEU A 144 32.57 29.83 45.23
N ILE A 145 33.12 30.38 44.15
CA ILE A 145 34.55 30.39 43.81
C ILE A 145 34.98 31.83 43.44
N PRO A 146 35.17 32.73 44.43
CA PRO A 146 35.55 34.11 44.18
C PRO A 146 36.90 34.20 43.44
N GLY A 147 36.92 34.92 42.31
CA GLY A 147 38.11 35.05 41.45
C GLY A 147 38.24 33.99 40.35
N LEU A 148 37.25 33.10 40.19
CA LEU A 148 37.19 32.14 39.07
C LEU A 148 37.21 32.84 37.70
N GLN A 149 38.10 32.41 36.82
CA GLN A 149 38.10 32.81 35.41
C GLN A 149 37.04 32.03 34.63
N THR A 150 36.21 32.73 33.85
CA THR A 150 35.16 32.12 33.02
C THR A 150 35.36 32.43 31.55
N THR A 151 35.00 31.51 30.66
CA THR A 151 35.08 31.69 29.19
C THR A 151 33.88 31.03 28.53
N THR A 152 33.08 31.82 27.83
CA THR A 152 31.90 31.34 27.10
C THR A 152 32.29 30.93 25.68
N ARG A 153 31.74 29.81 25.17
CA ARG A 153 31.90 29.37 23.77
C ARG A 153 30.53 29.32 23.06
N PRO A 154 30.34 29.97 21.91
CA PRO A 154 29.11 29.88 21.12
C PRO A 154 28.96 28.50 20.46
N ARG A 155 27.73 28.14 20.10
CA ARG A 155 27.39 26.91 19.36
C ARG A 155 28.03 26.92 17.97
N LEU A 156 28.41 25.74 17.46
CA LEU A 156 29.08 25.57 16.16
C LEU A 156 28.14 25.57 14.94
N SER A 157 26.82 25.43 15.15
CA SER A 157 25.78 25.46 14.12
C SER A 157 24.48 26.06 14.67
N GLN A 158 23.58 26.51 13.79
CA GLN A 158 22.30 27.07 14.17
C GLN A 158 21.32 25.99 14.65
N LEU A 159 20.38 26.38 15.50
CA LEU A 159 19.23 25.59 15.92
C LEU A 159 17.98 26.41 15.60
N THR A 160 17.07 25.88 14.77
CA THR A 160 15.92 26.63 14.24
C THR A 160 14.57 25.98 14.56
N PHE A 161 13.55 26.78 14.83
CA PHE A 161 12.19 26.31 15.08
C PHE A 161 11.47 25.95 13.78
N ALA A 162 10.97 24.72 13.72
CA ALA A 162 10.36 24.14 12.52
C ALA A 162 8.82 24.05 12.58
N GLY A 163 8.21 24.67 13.62
CA GLY A 163 6.77 24.68 13.89
C GLY A 163 6.23 23.38 14.51
N ASP A 164 4.92 23.34 14.76
CA ASP A 164 4.22 22.10 15.10
C ASP A 164 4.09 21.18 13.88
N ARG A 165 4.32 19.88 14.07
CA ARG A 165 4.16 18.87 13.03
C ARG A 165 3.57 17.59 13.59
N LYS A 166 2.52 17.07 12.93
CA LYS A 166 2.04 15.69 13.18
C LYS A 166 3.17 14.67 12.95
N ILE A 167 3.19 13.59 13.74
CA ILE A 167 4.24 12.55 13.72
C ILE A 167 4.51 12.04 12.29
N SER A 168 3.45 11.78 11.51
CA SER A 168 3.52 11.36 10.09
C SER A 168 4.02 12.42 9.09
N ARG A 169 4.47 13.58 9.58
CA ARG A 169 5.07 14.68 8.80
C ARG A 169 6.40 15.16 9.40
N LEU A 170 6.94 14.45 10.39
CA LEU A 170 8.28 14.71 10.90
C LEU A 170 9.33 14.30 9.85
N PRO A 171 10.39 15.09 9.64
CA PRO A 171 11.43 14.75 8.68
C PRO A 171 12.14 13.44 9.09
N ARG A 172 12.79 12.77 8.13
CA ARG A 172 13.74 11.69 8.45
C ARG A 172 14.84 12.22 9.38
N ARG A 173 15.48 11.32 10.14
CA ARG A 173 16.47 11.65 11.17
C ARG A 173 15.90 12.52 12.30
N SER A 174 14.63 12.33 12.63
CA SER A 174 14.00 12.94 13.81
C SER A 174 14.18 12.09 15.07
N ALA A 175 14.46 12.77 16.19
CA ALA A 175 14.29 12.22 17.53
C ALA A 175 13.00 12.78 18.15
N ILE A 176 12.05 11.89 18.49
CA ILE A 176 10.80 12.23 19.15
C ILE A 176 10.95 12.00 20.66
N VAL A 177 10.64 13.02 21.46
CA VAL A 177 10.90 12.99 22.91
C VAL A 177 9.60 13.02 23.70
N ALA A 178 9.37 11.98 24.51
CA ALA A 178 8.25 11.85 25.44
C ALA A 178 8.75 11.49 26.84
N PHE A 179 7.92 11.69 27.88
CA PHE A 179 8.39 11.69 29.28
C PHE A 179 7.81 10.55 30.12
N SER A 180 7.23 9.55 29.46
CA SER A 180 6.83 8.26 30.02
C SER A 180 7.22 7.12 29.06
N ALA A 181 7.45 5.92 29.60
CA ALA A 181 7.74 4.73 28.78
C ALA A 181 6.54 4.38 27.87
N ASP A 182 5.32 4.52 28.38
CA ASP A 182 4.08 4.24 27.65
C ASP A 182 3.92 5.11 26.41
N GLU A 183 4.19 6.42 26.51
CA GLU A 183 4.17 7.32 25.36
C GLU A 183 5.27 7.00 24.35
N VAL A 184 6.49 6.68 24.82
CA VAL A 184 7.58 6.25 23.93
C VAL A 184 7.20 4.99 23.17
N TYR A 185 6.65 3.98 23.84
CA TYR A 185 6.19 2.74 23.18
C TYR A 185 5.00 2.99 22.24
N ALA A 186 4.04 3.85 22.60
CA ALA A 186 2.90 4.19 21.76
C ALA A 186 3.32 4.94 20.48
N ILE A 187 4.27 5.88 20.60
CA ILE A 187 4.82 6.63 19.46
C ILE A 187 5.70 5.71 18.59
N ALA A 188 6.52 4.84 19.17
CA ALA A 188 7.34 3.90 18.41
C ALA A 188 6.49 2.88 17.61
N GLU A 189 5.41 2.37 18.20
CA GLU A 189 4.44 1.50 17.50
C GLU A 189 3.68 2.26 16.40
N LEU A 190 3.36 3.55 16.60
CA LEU A 190 2.76 4.38 15.55
C LEU A 190 3.72 4.61 14.38
N ILE A 191 4.99 4.91 14.65
CA ILE A 191 6.01 5.13 13.62
C ILE A 191 6.34 3.82 12.88
N ARG A 192 6.42 2.68 13.58
CA ARG A 192 6.56 1.36 12.94
C ARG A 192 5.48 1.11 11.88
N ARG A 193 4.23 1.46 12.16
CA ARG A 193 3.09 1.34 11.24
C ARG A 193 3.05 2.36 10.10
N GLN A 194 3.86 3.43 10.17
CA GLN A 194 3.82 4.56 9.23
C GLN A 194 5.16 4.82 8.51
N SER A 195 6.24 4.14 8.89
CA SER A 195 7.61 4.39 8.40
C SER A 195 8.55 3.18 8.58
N GLY A 196 8.02 1.98 8.78
CA GLY A 196 8.77 0.73 8.90
C GLY A 196 9.45 0.49 10.26
N GLY A 197 9.83 1.52 11.02
CA GLY A 197 10.36 1.30 12.37
C GLY A 197 10.90 2.54 13.06
N ALA A 198 11.12 2.40 14.38
CA ALA A 198 11.83 3.37 15.19
C ALA A 198 12.74 2.68 16.23
N ALA A 199 13.88 3.31 16.52
CA ALA A 199 14.72 2.94 17.66
C ALA A 199 14.11 3.49 18.96
N VAL A 200 14.29 2.80 20.08
CA VAL A 200 13.75 3.19 21.40
C VAL A 200 14.86 3.40 22.42
N VAL A 201 14.90 4.59 23.05
CA VAL A 201 15.90 4.96 24.07
C VAL A 201 15.22 5.49 25.34
N LEU A 202 15.10 4.64 26.36
CA LEU A 202 14.65 5.02 27.70
C LEU A 202 15.84 5.18 28.66
N GLY A 203 15.71 6.05 29.66
CA GLY A 203 16.74 6.26 30.68
C GLY A 203 17.12 5.01 31.50
N ALA A 204 16.20 4.05 31.63
CA ALA A 204 16.42 2.79 32.35
C ALA A 204 17.26 1.74 31.58
N LEU A 205 17.27 1.81 30.23
CA LEU A 205 17.97 0.84 29.37
C LEU A 205 19.46 0.79 29.72
N SER A 206 20.06 -0.41 29.67
CA SER A 206 21.49 -0.57 29.91
C SER A 206 22.32 0.19 28.88
N PRO A 207 23.59 0.51 29.18
CA PRO A 207 24.53 1.06 28.19
C PRO A 207 24.56 0.24 26.90
N ARG A 208 24.51 -1.09 27.01
CA ARG A 208 24.54 -2.05 25.90
C ARG A 208 23.28 -1.99 25.04
N THR A 209 22.09 -2.17 25.62
CA THR A 209 20.80 -2.07 24.89
C THR A 209 20.64 -0.70 24.24
N ARG A 210 21.03 0.37 24.94
CA ARG A 210 20.93 1.76 24.47
C ARG A 210 21.85 2.01 23.28
N ASN A 211 23.10 1.56 23.34
CA ASN A 211 24.03 1.67 22.21
C ASN A 211 23.57 0.86 21.01
N ALA A 212 23.03 -0.34 21.21
CA ALA A 212 22.52 -1.18 20.12
C ALA A 212 21.27 -0.56 19.45
N GLN A 213 20.36 0.04 20.23
CA GLN A 213 19.23 0.82 19.68
C GLN A 213 19.70 2.08 18.92
N VAL A 214 20.72 2.78 19.43
CA VAL A 214 21.36 3.90 18.72
C VAL A 214 22.07 3.45 17.44
N ALA A 215 22.65 2.25 17.40
CA ALA A 215 23.28 1.70 16.21
C ALA A 215 22.26 1.40 15.09
N LEU A 216 21.05 0.92 15.41
CA LEU A 216 19.96 0.78 14.43
C LEU A 216 19.56 2.12 13.80
N TYR A 217 19.51 3.20 14.60
CA TYR A 217 19.25 4.55 14.09
C TYR A 217 20.44 5.06 13.26
N GLN A 218 21.68 4.93 13.76
CA GLN A 218 22.87 5.49 13.11
C GLN A 218 23.23 4.79 11.79
N SER A 219 23.00 3.48 11.68
CA SER A 219 23.15 2.71 10.42
C SER A 219 22.11 3.04 9.35
N GLY A 220 20.98 3.66 9.74
CA GLY A 220 19.86 3.94 8.83
C GLY A 220 18.87 2.79 8.67
N ASP A 221 18.97 1.72 9.48
CA ASP A 221 17.96 0.66 9.55
C ASP A 221 16.62 1.17 10.13
N VAL A 222 16.63 2.33 10.81
CA VAL A 222 15.43 3.13 11.14
C VAL A 222 15.70 4.63 10.98
N ASP A 223 14.72 5.37 10.44
CA ASP A 223 14.79 6.83 10.23
C ASP A 223 14.51 7.66 11.49
N TYR A 224 13.94 7.03 12.51
CA TYR A 224 13.34 7.70 13.67
C TYR A 224 13.86 7.09 14.97
N LEU A 225 14.05 7.95 15.97
CA LEU A 225 14.40 7.60 17.34
C LEU A 225 13.28 8.10 18.26
N VAL A 226 12.73 7.28 19.13
CA VAL A 226 11.76 7.69 20.16
C VAL A 226 12.40 7.50 21.53
N ALA A 227 12.38 8.53 22.38
CA ALA A 227 13.17 8.54 23.59
C ALA A 227 12.59 9.38 24.72
N THR A 228 13.19 9.27 25.91
CA THR A 228 13.04 10.27 26.99
C THR A 228 14.17 11.30 26.98
N ASP A 229 14.13 12.23 27.93
CA ASP A 229 15.23 13.14 28.29
C ASP A 229 16.62 12.49 28.42
N ALA A 230 16.70 11.16 28.52
CA ALA A 230 17.93 10.37 28.43
C ALA A 230 18.77 10.62 27.15
N ILE A 231 18.21 11.13 26.05
CA ILE A 231 19.03 11.57 24.89
C ILE A 231 19.66 12.95 25.09
N GLY A 232 19.16 13.75 26.02
CA GLY A 232 19.70 15.06 26.37
C GLY A 232 21.12 15.00 26.93
N MET A 233 21.57 13.82 27.38
CA MET A 233 22.92 13.59 27.92
C MET A 233 23.54 12.28 27.42
N GLY A 234 24.83 12.34 27.06
CA GLY A 234 25.70 11.17 26.94
C GLY A 234 25.37 10.10 25.90
N LEU A 235 24.74 10.48 24.80
CA LEU A 235 24.74 9.72 23.55
C LEU A 235 25.28 10.59 22.41
N ASN A 236 26.11 10.00 21.55
CA ASN A 236 26.58 10.61 20.32
C ASN A 236 25.62 10.29 19.17
N LEU A 237 24.63 11.16 18.98
CA LEU A 237 23.56 11.02 18.00
C LEU A 237 23.69 12.07 16.89
N ASP A 238 23.56 11.65 15.64
CA ASP A 238 23.48 12.53 14.47
C ASP A 238 21.99 12.75 14.12
N VAL A 239 21.37 13.67 14.86
CA VAL A 239 19.93 14.02 14.76
C VAL A 239 19.77 15.32 14.00
N ASP A 240 18.83 15.38 13.06
CA ASP A 240 18.57 16.57 12.23
C ASP A 240 17.41 17.40 12.79
N HIS A 241 16.47 16.73 13.48
CA HIS A 241 15.28 17.34 14.05
C HIS A 241 14.91 16.74 15.41
N VAL A 242 14.56 17.57 16.40
CA VAL A 242 14.05 17.13 17.70
C VAL A 242 12.59 17.57 17.88
N ALA A 243 11.69 16.61 18.00
CA ALA A 243 10.25 16.82 18.15
C ALA A 243 9.78 16.47 19.56
N PHE A 244 9.24 17.43 20.30
CA PHE A 244 8.70 17.19 21.65
C PHE A 244 7.26 16.69 21.55
N ALA A 245 7.00 15.49 22.07
CA ALA A 245 5.66 14.89 22.13
C ALA A 245 4.87 15.28 23.39
N GLY A 246 5.55 15.87 24.38
CA GLY A 246 4.97 16.46 25.59
C GLY A 246 5.92 17.48 26.24
N ASP A 247 5.41 18.25 27.20
CA ASP A 247 6.09 19.38 27.86
C ASP A 247 6.30 19.19 29.38
N ARG A 248 5.94 18.02 29.91
CA ARG A 248 5.90 17.72 31.36
C ARG A 248 6.60 16.41 31.68
N LYS A 249 7.31 16.37 32.81
CA LYS A 249 7.95 15.14 33.34
C LYS A 249 7.70 14.95 34.83
N TYR A 250 7.90 13.72 35.29
CA TYR A 250 7.96 13.40 36.72
C TYR A 250 9.36 13.72 37.27
N ASP A 251 9.44 14.52 38.33
CA ASP A 251 10.71 14.92 38.96
C ASP A 251 11.12 14.05 40.17
N GLY A 252 10.51 12.87 40.31
CA GLY A 252 10.63 12.03 41.51
C GLY A 252 9.64 12.38 42.61
N THR A 253 8.94 13.52 42.51
CA THR A 253 7.86 13.90 43.45
C THR A 253 6.54 14.21 42.74
N LYS A 254 6.56 14.95 41.62
CA LYS A 254 5.36 15.46 40.93
C LYS A 254 5.57 15.62 39.43
N PHE A 255 4.46 15.71 38.69
CA PHE A 255 4.46 15.97 37.24
C PHE A 255 4.46 17.48 36.93
N ARG A 256 5.66 18.07 36.79
CA ARG A 256 5.87 19.48 36.46
C ARG A 256 6.13 19.70 34.96
N ARG A 257 5.99 20.95 34.48
CA ARG A 257 6.57 21.36 33.18
C ARG A 257 8.10 21.29 33.22
N LEU A 258 8.69 21.08 32.05
CA LEU A 258 10.13 21.25 31.83
C LEU A 258 10.52 22.74 31.99
N VAL A 259 11.73 23.02 32.47
CA VAL A 259 12.29 24.38 32.44
C VAL A 259 12.98 24.65 31.09
N PRO A 260 13.14 25.91 30.64
CA PRO A 260 13.76 26.22 29.34
C PRO A 260 15.13 25.58 29.12
N GLY A 261 15.96 25.46 30.17
CA GLY A 261 17.25 24.76 30.10
C GLY A 261 17.15 23.24 29.84
N GLU A 262 16.08 22.58 30.28
CA GLU A 262 15.82 21.16 29.99
C GLU A 262 15.39 20.98 28.52
N PHE A 263 14.51 21.87 28.02
CA PHE A 263 14.22 21.95 26.58
C PHE A 263 15.51 22.20 25.78
N GLY A 264 16.36 23.15 26.20
CA GLY A 264 17.61 23.49 25.50
C GLY A 264 18.64 22.35 25.46
N GLN A 265 18.74 21.57 26.52
CA GLN A 265 19.62 20.40 26.58
C GLN A 265 19.16 19.28 25.63
N ILE A 266 17.84 19.14 25.42
CA ILE A 266 17.23 18.14 24.54
C ILE A 266 17.19 18.63 23.08
N ALA A 267 16.63 19.80 22.81
CA ALA A 267 16.55 20.43 21.48
C ALA A 267 17.94 20.66 20.89
N GLY A 268 18.91 21.04 21.72
CA GLY A 268 20.31 21.22 21.32
C GLY A 268 21.03 19.93 20.89
N ARG A 269 20.36 18.76 20.90
CA ARG A 269 20.84 17.52 20.26
C ARG A 269 20.59 17.50 18.74
N ALA A 270 19.71 18.35 18.21
CA ALA A 270 19.53 18.53 16.77
C ALA A 270 20.68 19.36 16.18
N GLY A 271 21.25 18.92 15.06
CA GLY A 271 22.43 19.54 14.45
C GLY A 271 23.71 19.21 15.21
N ARG A 272 24.82 19.06 14.47
CA ARG A 272 26.11 18.60 15.03
C ARG A 272 27.28 19.15 14.23
N TYR A 273 28.33 19.55 14.93
CA TYR A 273 29.46 20.29 14.36
C TYR A 273 28.96 21.50 13.56
N LEU A 274 29.26 21.61 12.26
CA LEU A 274 28.80 22.67 11.35
C LEU A 274 27.43 22.39 10.70
N LYS A 275 26.78 21.26 10.98
CA LYS A 275 25.44 20.95 10.46
C LYS A 275 24.38 21.57 11.37
N ASP A 276 23.52 22.42 10.80
CA ASP A 276 22.40 23.02 11.50
C ASP A 276 21.36 21.98 11.94
N GLY A 277 20.62 22.31 12.98
CA GLY A 277 19.56 21.49 13.54
C GLY A 277 18.23 22.20 13.58
N SER A 278 17.16 21.45 13.78
CA SER A 278 15.82 22.01 13.98
C SER A 278 15.06 21.38 15.14
N PHE A 279 14.06 22.08 15.67
CA PHE A 279 13.20 21.56 16.74
C PHE A 279 11.74 21.97 16.57
N GLY A 280 10.82 21.28 17.21
CA GLY A 280 9.39 21.57 17.13
C GLY A 280 8.53 20.77 18.12
N SER A 281 7.22 21.03 18.11
CA SER A 281 6.22 20.25 18.85
C SER A 281 5.60 19.15 17.97
N THR A 282 5.09 18.09 18.61
CA THR A 282 4.35 17.01 17.94
C THR A 282 3.38 16.31 18.90
N GLY A 283 2.56 15.41 18.34
CA GLY A 283 1.76 14.46 19.11
C GLY A 283 0.69 15.11 19.98
N ARG A 284 0.98 15.25 21.29
CA ARG A 284 0.11 15.87 22.30
C ARG A 284 0.76 17.09 22.98
N CYS A 285 1.96 17.47 22.58
CA CYS A 285 2.60 18.68 23.10
C CYS A 285 1.78 19.90 22.69
N ALA A 286 1.63 20.87 23.60
CA ALA A 286 1.17 22.19 23.21
C ALA A 286 2.21 22.84 22.27
N PRO A 287 1.79 23.70 21.32
CA PRO A 287 2.71 24.60 20.63
C PRO A 287 3.52 25.43 21.64
N PHE A 288 4.77 25.75 21.28
CA PHE A 288 5.63 26.55 22.14
C PHE A 288 5.24 28.02 22.13
N GLU A 289 5.42 28.66 23.27
CA GLU A 289 5.30 30.10 23.48
C GLU A 289 6.52 30.81 22.86
N ASP A 290 6.35 31.97 22.22
CA ASP A 290 7.42 32.62 21.43
C ASP A 290 8.69 32.92 22.26
N GLU A 291 8.53 33.28 23.54
CA GLU A 291 9.64 33.48 24.50
C GLU A 291 10.48 32.20 24.70
N LEU A 292 9.84 31.02 24.69
CA LEU A 292 10.53 29.73 24.78
C LEU A 292 11.27 29.41 23.47
N VAL A 293 10.69 29.77 22.32
CA VAL A 293 11.36 29.61 21.02
C VAL A 293 12.61 30.48 20.95
N GLU A 294 12.52 31.77 21.28
CA GLU A 294 13.65 32.71 21.30
C GLU A 294 14.75 32.24 22.27
N ALA A 295 14.39 31.79 23.48
CA ALA A 295 15.33 31.23 24.44
C ALA A 295 16.08 29.98 23.90
N LEU A 296 15.39 29.15 23.11
CA LEU A 296 15.97 27.93 22.54
C LEU A 296 16.89 28.19 21.34
N GLU A 297 16.54 29.14 20.46
CA GLU A 297 17.37 29.55 19.31
C GLU A 297 18.59 30.39 19.74
N SER A 298 18.41 31.29 20.71
CA SER A 298 19.51 32.12 21.27
C SER A 298 20.40 31.37 22.26
N HIS A 299 19.93 30.25 22.80
CA HIS A 299 20.51 29.51 23.92
C HIS A 299 20.65 30.31 25.24
N VAL A 300 19.86 31.38 25.40
CA VAL A 300 19.80 32.17 26.64
C VAL A 300 18.73 31.57 27.54
N PHE A 301 19.15 31.09 28.72
CA PHE A 301 18.26 30.46 29.70
C PHE A 301 18.42 31.11 31.09
N PRO A 302 17.37 31.08 31.94
CA PRO A 302 17.47 31.56 33.32
C PRO A 302 18.62 30.87 34.09
N PRO A 303 19.37 31.60 34.93
CA PRO A 303 20.44 31.02 35.74
C PRO A 303 19.89 30.03 36.76
N LEU A 304 20.75 29.10 37.21
CA LEU A 304 20.40 28.17 38.27
C LEU A 304 20.22 28.94 39.60
N PRO A 305 19.19 28.62 40.41
CA PRO A 305 18.92 29.34 41.65
C PRO A 305 19.86 28.95 42.79
N MET A 306 20.12 27.64 42.96
CA MET A 306 20.98 27.07 44.00
C MET A 306 21.59 25.74 43.52
N LEU A 307 22.71 25.32 44.12
CA LEU A 307 23.27 23.98 43.96
C LEU A 307 22.86 23.08 45.13
N GLN A 308 22.66 21.79 44.88
CA GLN A 308 22.49 20.82 45.96
C GLN A 308 23.81 20.61 46.70
N TRP A 309 23.76 20.50 48.01
CA TRP A 309 24.93 20.27 48.87
C TRP A 309 24.63 19.21 49.93
N ARG A 310 25.64 18.42 50.25
CA ARG A 310 25.63 17.43 51.33
C ARG A 310 27.00 17.46 52.00
N ASN A 311 27.02 17.42 53.33
CA ASN A 311 28.27 17.46 54.09
C ASN A 311 29.21 16.31 53.69
N ALA A 312 30.49 16.63 53.41
CA ALA A 312 31.53 15.66 53.09
C ALA A 312 32.29 15.17 54.33
N GLU A 313 32.27 15.95 55.41
CA GLU A 313 32.98 15.74 56.69
C GLU A 313 32.07 14.95 57.65
N LEU A 314 32.04 13.62 57.46
CA LEU A 314 31.17 12.72 58.19
C LEU A 314 31.85 12.19 59.46
N ASP A 315 31.14 12.21 60.59
CA ASP A 315 31.56 11.51 61.80
C ASP A 315 31.06 10.05 61.76
N PHE A 316 31.95 9.10 62.03
CA PHE A 316 31.66 7.67 62.11
C PHE A 316 31.74 7.13 63.56
N SER A 317 31.87 8.00 64.56
CA SER A 317 31.93 7.62 65.98
C SER A 317 30.73 6.76 66.43
N SER A 318 29.54 7.06 65.91
CA SER A 318 28.29 6.36 66.16
C SER A 318 27.26 6.64 65.05
N VAL A 319 26.23 5.78 64.92
CA VAL A 319 25.15 6.00 63.94
C VAL A 319 24.41 7.34 64.14
N PRO A 320 24.06 7.78 65.37
CA PRO A 320 23.46 9.10 65.58
C PRO A 320 24.38 10.27 65.20
N ALA A 321 25.69 10.14 65.42
CA ALA A 321 26.66 11.16 65.01
C ALA A 321 26.82 11.25 63.48
N LEU A 322 26.77 10.10 62.79
CA LEU A 322 26.73 10.06 61.32
C LEU A 322 25.47 10.73 60.76
N ILE A 323 24.30 10.44 61.33
CA ILE A 323 23.03 11.08 60.94
C ILE A 323 23.12 12.59 61.18
N HIS A 324 23.55 13.04 62.36
CA HIS A 324 23.75 14.47 62.66
C HIS A 324 24.76 15.14 61.70
N ALA A 325 25.83 14.45 61.31
CA ALA A 325 26.79 14.95 60.34
C ALA A 325 26.21 15.06 58.92
N LEU A 326 25.33 14.13 58.51
CA LEU A 326 24.58 14.17 57.25
C LEU A 326 23.44 15.21 57.27
N ASP A 327 22.91 15.53 58.45
CA ASP A 327 21.80 16.47 58.64
C ASP A 327 22.20 17.94 58.55
N ARG A 328 23.51 18.26 58.60
CA ARG A 328 24.01 19.64 58.49
C ARG A 328 23.43 20.35 57.26
N VAL A 329 23.14 21.64 57.44
CA VAL A 329 22.78 22.58 56.36
C VAL A 329 24.04 23.30 55.86
N PRO A 330 24.06 23.82 54.62
CA PRO A 330 25.17 24.64 54.14
C PRO A 330 25.12 26.05 54.73
N ASP A 331 26.29 26.57 55.12
CA ASP A 331 26.45 27.93 55.66
C ASP A 331 26.69 28.99 54.55
N GLU A 332 26.83 28.58 53.28
CA GLU A 332 27.12 29.45 52.13
C GLU A 332 25.90 29.69 51.23
N ASP A 333 25.57 30.96 51.00
CA ASP A 333 24.46 31.39 50.15
C ASP A 333 24.70 31.04 48.66
N GLY A 334 23.71 30.35 48.05
CA GLY A 334 23.81 29.71 46.73
C GLY A 334 23.86 28.18 46.80
N LEU A 335 24.02 27.61 48.00
CA LEU A 335 23.87 26.18 48.28
C LEU A 335 22.55 25.91 49.01
N THR A 336 21.94 24.75 48.76
CA THR A 336 20.83 24.22 49.55
C THR A 336 21.12 22.78 49.97
N ARG A 337 20.54 22.33 51.09
CA ARG A 337 20.69 20.93 51.52
C ARG A 337 19.98 20.03 50.49
N ALA A 338 20.71 19.02 50.01
CA ALA A 338 20.17 18.04 49.08
C ALA A 338 18.96 17.29 49.70
N PRO A 339 17.94 16.92 48.90
CA PRO A 339 16.84 16.07 49.34
C PRO A 339 17.29 14.77 50.02
N LEU A 340 16.40 14.18 50.83
CA LEU A 340 16.64 12.87 51.46
C LEU A 340 16.78 11.79 50.38
N ALA A 341 18.01 11.46 50.01
CA ALA A 341 18.37 10.38 49.11
C ALA A 341 18.16 9.01 49.77
N ASP A 342 18.12 7.95 48.95
CA ASP A 342 17.81 6.60 49.44
C ASP A 342 18.88 6.03 50.40
N ASP A 343 20.14 6.49 50.30
CA ASP A 343 21.20 6.11 51.24
C ASP A 343 20.93 6.58 52.68
N LEU A 344 20.46 7.82 52.85
CA LEU A 344 20.03 8.36 54.15
C LEU A 344 18.72 7.72 54.62
N ARG A 345 17.77 7.42 53.72
CA ARG A 345 16.54 6.69 54.10
C ARG A 345 16.84 5.28 54.61
N ALA A 346 17.78 4.58 53.97
CA ALA A 346 18.25 3.27 54.42
C ALA A 346 18.95 3.35 55.78
N LEU A 347 19.74 4.40 56.03
CA LEU A 347 20.37 4.66 57.33
C LEU A 347 19.35 5.02 58.43
N GLU A 348 18.33 5.81 58.10
CA GLU A 348 17.21 6.12 59.01
C GLU A 348 16.41 4.88 59.38
N ALA A 349 16.14 3.98 58.42
CA ALA A 349 15.49 2.69 58.70
C ALA A 349 16.39 1.80 59.57
N ALA A 350 17.67 1.67 59.22
CA ALA A 350 18.67 0.92 59.99
C ALA A 350 18.81 1.40 61.44
N SER A 351 18.71 2.71 61.70
CA SER A 351 18.82 3.26 63.05
C SER A 351 17.64 2.92 63.98
N ARG A 352 16.52 2.45 63.41
CA ARG A 352 15.33 1.98 64.15
C ARG A 352 15.37 0.47 64.40
N ASP A 353 16.19 -0.26 63.66
CA ASP A 353 16.38 -1.71 63.81
C ASP A 353 17.36 -2.01 64.95
N ARG A 354 16.97 -2.93 65.85
CA ARG A 354 17.74 -3.25 67.06
C ARG A 354 18.95 -4.15 66.79
N GLU A 355 18.92 -4.97 65.75
CA GLU A 355 20.01 -5.87 65.38
C GLU A 355 21.10 -5.10 64.62
N MET A 356 20.69 -4.26 63.66
CA MET A 356 21.55 -3.25 63.02
C MET A 356 22.31 -2.42 64.06
N MET A 357 21.59 -1.81 65.01
CA MET A 357 22.20 -0.96 66.05
C MET A 357 23.01 -1.76 67.08
N ALA A 358 22.72 -3.04 67.29
CA ALA A 358 23.54 -3.91 68.15
C ALA A 358 24.89 -4.27 67.50
N ALA A 359 24.93 -4.40 66.17
CA ALA A 359 26.11 -4.72 65.37
C ALA A 359 26.90 -3.48 64.91
N ALA A 360 26.28 -2.31 64.74
CA ALA A 360 26.90 -1.06 64.28
C ALA A 360 27.69 -0.32 65.39
N LYS A 361 28.61 -1.01 66.06
CA LYS A 361 29.40 -0.49 67.19
C LYS A 361 30.83 -0.17 66.80
N GLY A 362 31.22 1.09 67.01
CA GLY A 362 32.56 1.59 66.75
C GLY A 362 32.82 1.93 65.27
N GLN A 363 33.87 2.74 65.05
CA GLN A 363 34.06 3.50 63.81
C GLN A 363 33.97 2.67 62.52
N LYS A 364 34.66 1.52 62.47
CA LYS A 364 34.67 0.64 61.28
C LYS A 364 33.31 0.01 60.97
N ALA A 365 32.49 -0.27 61.99
CA ALA A 365 31.17 -0.84 61.81
C ALA A 365 30.17 0.20 61.28
N VAL A 366 30.25 1.44 61.76
CA VAL A 366 29.44 2.56 61.27
C VAL A 366 29.86 2.98 59.84
N GLU A 367 31.16 2.98 59.54
CA GLU A 367 31.68 3.21 58.18
C GLU A 367 31.23 2.10 57.20
N LEU A 368 31.25 0.83 57.64
CA LEU A 368 30.72 -0.30 56.86
C LEU A 368 29.21 -0.17 56.65
N LEU A 369 28.42 0.13 57.70
CA LEU A 369 26.98 0.34 57.58
C LEU A 369 26.67 1.41 56.54
N TRP A 370 27.36 2.54 56.60
CA TRP A 370 27.20 3.62 55.61
C TRP A 370 27.57 3.20 54.19
N ALA A 371 28.59 2.36 54.02
CA ALA A 371 28.95 1.80 52.71
C ALA A 371 27.89 0.82 52.17
N VAL A 372 27.11 0.15 53.03
CA VAL A 372 25.97 -0.70 52.63
C VAL A 372 24.71 0.11 52.38
N CYS A 373 24.42 1.16 53.16
CA CYS A 373 23.34 2.11 52.87
C CYS A 373 23.49 2.79 51.49
N GLN A 374 24.73 2.96 51.00
CA GLN A 374 25.02 3.49 49.65
C GLN A 374 24.78 2.51 48.48
N VAL A 375 24.15 1.34 48.69
CA VAL A 375 23.77 0.44 47.59
C VAL A 375 22.56 1.04 46.85
N PRO A 376 22.64 1.37 45.54
CA PRO A 376 21.53 2.04 44.86
C PRO A 376 20.31 1.12 44.64
N ASP A 377 19.10 1.63 44.87
CA ASP A 377 17.88 0.90 44.53
C ASP A 377 17.48 1.08 43.06
N TYR A 378 18.28 0.49 42.16
CA TYR A 378 17.97 0.45 40.72
C TYR A 378 16.56 -0.10 40.42
N ARG A 379 16.02 -0.93 41.33
CA ARG A 379 14.71 -1.59 41.25
C ARG A 379 13.52 -0.66 41.51
N LYS A 380 13.72 0.46 42.23
CA LYS A 380 12.68 1.39 42.69
C LYS A 380 11.53 0.71 43.45
N VAL A 381 11.87 -0.17 44.40
CA VAL A 381 10.91 -0.82 45.30
C VAL A 381 10.48 0.13 46.44
N SER A 382 9.66 -0.35 47.38
CA SER A 382 9.33 0.43 48.57
C SER A 382 10.59 0.68 49.43
N PRO A 383 10.70 1.82 50.14
CA PRO A 383 11.85 2.11 51.00
C PRO A 383 12.13 1.02 52.04
N GLN A 384 11.09 0.33 52.52
CA GLN A 384 11.24 -0.82 53.42
C GLN A 384 11.92 -2.01 52.71
N ALA A 385 11.43 -2.43 51.54
CA ALA A 385 12.02 -3.55 50.79
C ALA A 385 13.45 -3.27 50.27
N HIS A 386 13.86 -2.01 50.24
CA HIS A 386 15.26 -1.64 50.07
C HIS A 386 16.05 -1.72 51.39
N ALA A 387 15.51 -1.18 52.49
CA ALA A 387 16.11 -1.28 53.82
C ALA A 387 16.33 -2.75 54.26
N ASP A 388 15.38 -3.65 53.99
CA ASP A 388 15.48 -5.08 54.31
C ASP A 388 16.68 -5.76 53.59
N LEU A 389 16.99 -5.34 52.36
CA LEU A 389 18.17 -5.76 51.63
C LEU A 389 19.45 -5.19 52.25
N VAL A 390 19.45 -3.90 52.62
CA VAL A 390 20.59 -3.24 53.30
C VAL A 390 20.88 -3.92 54.64
N THR A 391 19.85 -4.27 55.42
CA THR A 391 19.97 -5.08 56.65
C THR A 391 20.56 -6.45 56.37
N THR A 392 20.04 -7.17 55.35
CA THR A 392 20.54 -8.50 54.97
C THR A 392 22.02 -8.46 54.58
N LEU A 393 22.44 -7.48 53.78
CA LEU A 393 23.84 -7.29 53.37
C LEU A 393 24.73 -6.93 54.56
N TYR A 394 24.33 -5.94 55.37
CA TYR A 394 25.11 -5.47 56.51
C TYR A 394 25.30 -6.55 57.57
N LEU A 395 24.24 -7.26 57.97
CA LEU A 395 24.34 -8.31 59.00
C LEU A 395 25.22 -9.48 58.53
N ASN A 396 25.21 -9.85 57.25
CA ASN A 396 26.15 -10.84 56.73
C ASN A 396 27.61 -10.33 56.79
N LEU A 397 27.88 -9.11 56.33
CA LEU A 397 29.22 -8.52 56.37
C LEU A 397 29.74 -8.33 57.82
N ALA A 398 28.88 -7.89 58.74
CA ALA A 398 29.24 -7.66 60.13
C ALA A 398 29.48 -8.96 60.93
N THR A 399 28.77 -10.05 60.61
CA THR A 399 28.90 -11.34 61.33
C THR A 399 29.89 -12.32 60.71
N LYS A 400 30.09 -12.28 59.38
CA LYS A 400 30.91 -13.24 58.63
C LYS A 400 32.12 -12.61 57.94
N GLY A 401 32.25 -11.29 57.96
CA GLY A 401 33.25 -10.53 57.21
C GLY A 401 32.98 -10.41 55.70
N GLN A 402 32.27 -11.38 55.11
CA GLN A 402 31.95 -11.46 53.68
C GLN A 402 30.52 -11.95 53.45
N ILE A 403 29.94 -11.61 52.30
CA ILE A 403 28.66 -12.14 51.82
C ILE A 403 28.86 -13.62 51.40
N SER A 404 27.93 -14.49 51.80
CA SER A 404 27.95 -15.92 51.43
C SER A 404 27.83 -16.11 49.92
N ALA A 405 28.78 -16.84 49.34
CA ALA A 405 28.79 -17.20 47.92
C ALA A 405 27.49 -17.93 47.51
N ASP A 406 27.02 -18.91 48.29
CA ASP A 406 25.80 -19.69 47.99
C ASP A 406 24.52 -18.85 48.07
N TRP A 407 24.52 -17.78 48.88
CA TRP A 407 23.42 -16.81 48.89
C TRP A 407 23.48 -15.91 47.65
N PHE A 408 24.65 -15.34 47.36
CA PHE A 408 24.85 -14.45 46.22
C PHE A 408 24.61 -15.16 44.87
N ALA A 409 25.05 -16.41 44.74
CA ALA A 409 24.79 -17.28 43.60
C ALA A 409 23.29 -17.45 43.32
N ARG A 410 22.48 -17.68 44.37
CA ARG A 410 21.02 -17.81 44.25
C ARG A 410 20.37 -16.50 43.80
N GLN A 411 20.83 -15.36 44.32
CA GLN A 411 20.32 -14.04 43.92
C GLN A 411 20.64 -13.68 42.45
N ILE A 412 21.73 -14.21 41.89
CA ILE A 412 22.04 -14.08 40.45
C ILE A 412 21.24 -15.10 39.63
N ALA A 413 21.12 -16.35 40.09
CA ALA A 413 20.37 -17.40 39.39
C ALA A 413 18.88 -17.07 39.23
N GLU A 414 18.28 -16.35 40.18
CA GLU A 414 16.90 -15.87 40.12
C GLU A 414 16.64 -14.92 38.94
N VAL A 415 17.62 -14.09 38.58
CA VAL A 415 17.52 -13.08 37.51
C VAL A 415 18.16 -13.51 36.18
N ASN A 416 18.96 -14.57 36.16
CA ASN A 416 19.65 -15.06 34.97
C ASN A 416 18.71 -15.81 34.01
N ARG A 417 17.78 -15.07 33.41
CA ARG A 417 16.66 -15.56 32.59
C ARG A 417 16.29 -14.56 31.50
N THR A 418 16.34 -14.98 30.24
CA THR A 418 16.05 -14.14 29.05
C THR A 418 14.62 -14.29 28.50
N ASP A 419 13.79 -15.11 29.16
CA ASP A 419 12.33 -15.20 28.92
C ASP A 419 11.55 -14.00 29.46
N GLY A 420 10.24 -13.92 29.18
CA GLY A 420 9.38 -12.81 29.58
C GLY A 420 9.26 -11.73 28.50
N ASP A 421 8.82 -10.53 28.87
CA ASP A 421 8.63 -9.37 28.00
C ASP A 421 9.64 -8.24 28.28
N ILE A 422 9.44 -7.08 27.63
CA ILE A 422 10.31 -5.90 27.73
C ILE A 422 10.43 -5.40 29.18
N ASP A 423 9.32 -5.41 29.92
CA ASP A 423 9.26 -4.84 31.27
C ASP A 423 9.79 -5.87 32.30
N THR A 424 9.53 -7.16 32.09
CA THR A 424 10.17 -8.28 32.83
C THR A 424 11.69 -8.25 32.69
N LEU A 425 12.20 -8.11 31.47
CA LEU A 425 13.65 -8.02 31.21
C LEU A 425 14.25 -6.75 31.81
N SER A 426 13.55 -5.60 31.71
CA SER A 426 13.98 -4.35 32.32
C SER A 426 14.05 -4.43 33.85
N ALA A 427 13.11 -5.12 34.50
CA ALA A 427 13.14 -5.38 35.93
C ALA A 427 14.30 -6.29 36.36
N ARG A 428 14.59 -7.37 35.60
CA ARG A 428 15.76 -8.23 35.85
C ARG A 428 17.08 -7.48 35.66
N ILE A 429 17.18 -6.59 34.66
CA ILE A 429 18.33 -5.70 34.46
C ILE A 429 18.50 -4.73 35.65
N ALA A 430 17.41 -4.19 36.19
CA ALA A 430 17.48 -3.36 37.39
C ALA A 430 17.99 -4.14 38.61
N GLN A 431 17.54 -5.39 38.80
CA GLN A 431 17.94 -6.25 39.92
C GLN A 431 19.39 -6.73 39.80
N ILE A 432 19.87 -7.14 38.62
CA ILE A 432 21.27 -7.55 38.44
C ILE A 432 22.25 -6.39 38.67
N ARG A 433 21.90 -5.14 38.33
CA ARG A 433 22.77 -3.98 38.62
C ARG A 433 23.06 -3.77 40.10
N THR A 434 22.09 -4.05 40.98
CA THR A 434 22.31 -4.03 42.44
C THR A 434 23.38 -5.07 42.82
N TRP A 435 23.37 -6.25 42.19
CA TRP A 435 24.41 -7.27 42.39
C TRP A 435 25.75 -6.91 41.73
N THR A 436 25.77 -6.32 40.53
CA THR A 436 27.00 -5.80 39.89
C THR A 436 27.66 -4.74 40.75
N PHE A 437 26.89 -3.84 41.36
CA PHE A 437 27.40 -2.84 42.31
C PHE A 437 28.00 -3.50 43.57
N VAL A 438 27.29 -4.47 44.16
CA VAL A 438 27.80 -5.27 45.29
C VAL A 438 29.10 -6.02 44.93
N ALA A 439 29.19 -6.60 43.73
CA ALA A 439 30.37 -7.30 43.25
C ALA A 439 31.60 -6.38 43.03
N ASN A 440 31.37 -5.09 42.71
CA ASN A 440 32.41 -4.08 42.62
C ASN A 440 32.86 -3.50 43.98
N ARG A 441 32.25 -3.89 45.11
CA ARG A 441 32.69 -3.46 46.45
C ARG A 441 33.88 -4.27 46.93
N GLU A 442 34.96 -3.57 47.28
CA GLU A 442 36.20 -4.18 47.76
C GLU A 442 35.99 -4.93 49.08
N ASN A 443 36.49 -6.17 49.15
CA ASN A 443 36.42 -7.08 50.30
C ASN A 443 35.03 -7.60 50.72
N TRP A 444 33.93 -7.30 49.99
CA TRP A 444 32.58 -7.78 50.37
C TRP A 444 32.30 -9.25 49.98
N LEU A 445 33.06 -9.80 49.03
CA LEU A 445 32.95 -11.18 48.53
C LEU A 445 34.32 -11.87 48.54
N ALA A 446 34.32 -13.20 48.63
CA ALA A 446 35.54 -14.01 48.66
C ALA A 446 36.36 -13.93 47.35
N ASP A 447 35.67 -13.96 46.19
CA ASP A 447 36.26 -13.75 44.87
C ASP A 447 35.49 -12.65 44.12
N PRO A 448 35.86 -11.37 44.29
CA PRO A 448 35.20 -10.27 43.58
C PRO A 448 35.37 -10.36 42.06
N THR A 449 36.45 -10.96 41.55
CA THR A 449 36.74 -10.98 40.11
C THR A 449 35.82 -11.95 39.37
N HIS A 450 35.62 -13.15 39.93
CA HIS A 450 34.62 -14.09 39.44
C HIS A 450 33.21 -13.46 39.45
N TRP A 451 32.80 -12.84 40.56
CA TRP A 451 31.46 -12.28 40.69
C TRP A 451 31.19 -11.04 39.83
N GLN A 452 32.20 -10.19 39.60
CA GLN A 452 32.09 -9.04 38.69
C GLN A 452 31.84 -9.48 37.24
N GLU A 453 32.53 -10.54 36.80
CA GLU A 453 32.36 -11.08 35.45
C GLU A 453 31.04 -11.86 35.33
N ALA A 454 30.67 -12.66 36.34
CA ALA A 454 29.39 -13.36 36.36
C ALA A 454 28.18 -12.42 36.33
N THR A 455 28.19 -11.33 37.12
CA THR A 455 27.09 -10.34 37.10
C THR A 455 27.06 -9.53 35.80
N ARG A 456 28.22 -9.21 35.21
CA ARG A 456 28.33 -8.59 33.88
C ARG A 456 27.73 -9.47 32.79
N GLN A 457 28.07 -10.76 32.74
CA GLN A 457 27.55 -11.68 31.72
C GLN A 457 26.03 -11.80 31.78
N VAL A 458 25.44 -11.75 32.97
CA VAL A 458 23.98 -11.72 33.15
C VAL A 458 23.37 -10.37 32.74
N GLU A 459 23.97 -9.21 33.08
CA GLU A 459 23.48 -7.91 32.58
C GLU A 459 23.55 -7.84 31.05
N ASP A 460 24.62 -8.33 30.43
CA ASP A 460 24.79 -8.32 28.97
C ASP A 460 23.80 -9.26 28.26
N ALA A 461 23.62 -10.49 28.74
CA ALA A 461 22.64 -11.44 28.16
C ALA A 461 21.19 -10.92 28.27
N LEU A 462 20.83 -10.31 29.41
CA LEU A 462 19.53 -9.64 29.58
C LEU A 462 19.41 -8.41 28.67
N SER A 463 20.49 -7.65 28.48
CA SER A 463 20.53 -6.44 27.65
C SER A 463 20.34 -6.74 26.15
N ASP A 464 20.92 -7.84 25.68
CA ASP A 464 20.78 -8.27 24.29
C ASP A 464 19.38 -8.85 24.04
N ALA A 465 18.86 -9.68 24.96
CA ALA A 465 17.47 -10.14 24.91
C ALA A 465 16.48 -8.96 24.90
N LEU A 466 16.70 -7.92 25.72
CA LEU A 466 15.89 -6.70 25.72
C LEU A 466 16.01 -5.93 24.40
N HIS A 467 17.22 -5.83 23.82
CA HIS A 467 17.41 -5.22 22.49
C HIS A 467 16.61 -5.98 21.42
N GLU A 468 16.66 -7.32 21.42
CA GLU A 468 15.90 -8.14 20.48
C GLU A 468 14.40 -7.93 20.61
N ARG A 469 13.84 -7.90 21.83
CA ARG A 469 12.39 -7.65 22.01
C ARG A 469 11.98 -6.24 21.60
N LEU A 470 12.81 -5.23 21.86
CA LEU A 470 12.59 -3.87 21.35
C LEU A 470 12.60 -3.84 19.82
N ALA A 471 13.58 -4.49 19.18
CA ALA A 471 13.67 -4.56 17.72
C ALA A 471 12.48 -5.32 17.10
N GLN A 472 12.10 -6.48 17.66
CA GLN A 472 10.94 -7.27 17.22
C GLN A 472 9.62 -6.48 17.35
N ARG A 473 9.47 -5.66 18.39
CA ARG A 473 8.26 -4.87 18.65
C ARG A 473 8.20 -3.58 17.84
N PHE A 474 9.32 -2.90 17.60
CA PHE A 474 9.34 -1.53 17.06
C PHE A 474 10.02 -1.37 15.69
N VAL A 475 10.53 -2.46 15.08
CA VAL A 475 11.12 -2.44 13.72
C VAL A 475 10.54 -3.58 12.87
N ASP A 476 9.81 -3.22 11.80
CA ASP A 476 9.56 -4.15 10.70
C ASP A 476 10.76 -4.18 9.75
N ARG A 477 11.57 -5.23 9.90
CA ARG A 477 12.77 -5.47 9.09
C ARG A 477 12.50 -5.61 7.58
N ARG A 478 11.28 -5.97 7.16
CA ARG A 478 10.93 -6.04 5.73
C ARG A 478 10.73 -4.64 5.16
N THR A 479 9.84 -3.88 5.77
CA THR A 479 9.56 -2.49 5.37
C THR A 479 10.79 -1.60 5.48
N SER A 480 11.65 -1.76 6.51
CA SER A 480 12.86 -0.95 6.63
C SER A 480 13.91 -1.25 5.54
N VAL A 481 14.16 -2.52 5.21
CA VAL A 481 15.09 -2.91 4.13
C VAL A 481 14.57 -2.47 2.76
N LEU A 482 13.28 -2.64 2.49
CA LEU A 482 12.64 -2.16 1.26
C LEU A 482 12.78 -0.63 1.13
N MET A 483 12.47 0.10 2.21
CA MET A 483 12.67 1.54 2.29
C MET A 483 14.13 1.98 2.16
N ARG A 484 15.11 1.13 2.48
CA ARG A 484 16.53 1.42 2.30
C ARG A 484 16.95 1.26 0.83
N ARG A 485 16.61 0.14 0.20
CA ARG A 485 16.89 -0.11 -1.24
C ARG A 485 16.26 0.96 -2.14
N LEU A 486 15.02 1.38 -1.84
CA LEU A 486 14.33 2.50 -2.50
C LEU A 486 15.08 3.86 -2.44
N ARG A 487 16.01 4.05 -1.50
CA ARG A 487 16.83 5.27 -1.37
C ARG A 487 18.20 5.15 -2.03
N GLU A 488 18.77 3.95 -2.06
CA GLU A 488 20.10 3.67 -2.60
C GLU A 488 20.15 3.82 -4.14
N ASN A 489 19.01 4.08 -4.80
CA ASN A 489 18.83 4.11 -6.26
C ASN A 489 19.33 2.82 -6.96
N ALA A 490 19.39 1.72 -6.22
CA ALA A 490 19.53 0.38 -6.78
C ALA A 490 18.41 0.15 -7.80
N MET A 491 18.71 -0.56 -8.89
CA MET A 491 17.66 -1.08 -9.74
C MET A 491 16.89 -2.12 -8.92
N LEU A 492 15.66 -1.80 -8.55
CA LEU A 492 14.75 -2.75 -7.92
C LEU A 492 14.38 -3.77 -8.99
N GLU A 493 14.72 -5.03 -8.75
CA GLU A 493 14.40 -6.10 -9.70
C GLU A 493 12.92 -6.44 -9.59
N ALA A 494 12.26 -6.48 -10.75
CA ALA A 494 10.83 -6.70 -10.84
C ALA A 494 10.55 -7.97 -11.67
N ASP A 495 10.18 -9.04 -10.98
CA ASP A 495 9.84 -10.32 -11.58
C ASP A 495 8.38 -10.31 -12.03
N ILE A 496 8.12 -10.89 -13.20
CA ILE A 496 6.77 -11.09 -13.72
C ILE A 496 6.52 -12.59 -13.77
N THR A 497 5.55 -13.07 -12.99
CA THR A 497 5.23 -14.49 -12.92
C THR A 497 4.53 -14.97 -14.19
N ALA A 498 4.52 -16.29 -14.42
CA ALA A 498 3.75 -16.90 -15.51
C ALA A 498 2.22 -16.69 -15.39
N THR A 499 1.70 -16.26 -14.23
CA THR A 499 0.30 -15.86 -14.02
C THR A 499 0.05 -14.37 -14.29
N GLY A 500 1.10 -13.61 -14.60
CA GLY A 500 1.05 -12.16 -14.84
C GLY A 500 1.14 -11.30 -13.58
N GLU A 501 1.43 -11.86 -12.41
CA GLU A 501 1.67 -11.08 -11.19
C GLU A 501 3.01 -10.35 -11.31
N VAL A 502 3.03 -9.07 -10.95
CA VAL A 502 4.20 -8.20 -10.99
C VAL A 502 4.72 -8.04 -9.57
N LEU A 503 5.83 -8.73 -9.30
CA LEU A 503 6.57 -8.66 -8.05
C LEU A 503 7.65 -7.59 -8.20
N VAL A 504 7.93 -6.82 -7.14
CA VAL A 504 9.14 -5.98 -7.03
C VAL A 504 9.85 -6.42 -5.76
N GLU A 505 11.09 -6.90 -5.85
CA GLU A 505 11.82 -7.46 -4.70
C GLU A 505 10.98 -8.51 -3.92
N SER A 506 10.32 -9.43 -4.63
CA SER A 506 9.35 -10.41 -4.09
C SER A 506 8.07 -9.85 -3.43
N HIS A 507 7.76 -8.55 -3.54
CA HIS A 507 6.50 -7.96 -3.05
C HIS A 507 5.51 -7.79 -4.22
N PRO A 508 4.25 -8.26 -4.14
CA PRO A 508 3.27 -8.03 -5.19
C PRO A 508 2.88 -6.55 -5.25
N VAL A 509 2.93 -5.97 -6.45
CA VAL A 509 2.55 -4.57 -6.72
C VAL A 509 1.31 -4.49 -7.61
N GLY A 510 0.98 -5.57 -8.32
CA GLY A 510 -0.21 -5.67 -9.17
C GLY A 510 -0.12 -6.83 -10.16
N ARG A 511 -0.99 -6.80 -11.17
CA ARG A 511 -1.07 -7.80 -12.23
C ARG A 511 -1.06 -7.16 -13.61
N LEU A 512 -0.26 -7.71 -14.51
CA LEU A 512 -0.22 -7.39 -15.93
C LEU A 512 -1.27 -8.23 -16.66
N ILE A 513 -2.15 -7.58 -17.42
CA ILE A 513 -3.21 -8.21 -18.22
C ILE A 513 -3.18 -7.60 -19.62
N GLY A 514 -2.81 -8.39 -20.63
CA GLY A 514 -2.60 -7.93 -22.00
C GLY A 514 -1.52 -6.86 -22.06
N PHE A 515 -1.94 -5.61 -22.28
CA PHE A 515 -1.11 -4.40 -22.27
C PHE A 515 -1.54 -3.38 -21.19
N GLN A 516 -2.17 -3.87 -20.10
CA GLN A 516 -2.64 -3.04 -18.98
C GLN A 516 -2.08 -3.51 -17.64
N PHE A 517 -1.67 -2.57 -16.77
CA PHE A 517 -1.20 -2.87 -15.42
C PHE A 517 -2.25 -2.51 -14.36
N VAL A 518 -2.81 -3.53 -13.73
CA VAL A 518 -3.79 -3.40 -12.64
C VAL A 518 -3.05 -3.46 -11.30
N PRO A 519 -2.88 -2.34 -10.57
CA PRO A 519 -2.18 -2.35 -9.29
C PRO A 519 -2.99 -3.08 -8.21
N GLU A 520 -2.31 -3.72 -7.26
CA GLU A 520 -2.95 -4.27 -6.08
C GLU A 520 -3.24 -3.16 -5.04
N SER A 521 -4.19 -3.40 -4.14
CA SER A 521 -4.98 -2.33 -3.52
C SER A 521 -4.39 -1.69 -2.26
N ASP A 522 -3.25 -1.00 -2.38
CA ASP A 522 -2.93 0.17 -1.53
C ASP A 522 -2.01 1.20 -2.23
N THR A 523 -2.58 1.98 -3.15
CA THR A 523 -1.85 3.03 -3.89
C THR A 523 -1.95 4.42 -3.26
N GLY A 524 -2.46 4.53 -2.02
CA GLY A 524 -2.67 5.82 -1.34
C GLY A 524 -1.39 6.41 -0.76
N SER A 525 -0.51 5.56 -0.23
CA SER A 525 0.70 5.97 0.47
C SER A 525 1.81 6.50 -0.47
N PRO A 526 2.81 7.24 0.07
CA PRO A 526 4.02 7.56 -0.69
C PRO A 526 4.80 6.31 -1.12
N GLU A 527 4.78 5.22 -0.33
CA GLU A 527 5.45 3.97 -0.70
C GLU A 527 4.78 3.27 -1.88
N GLY A 528 3.45 3.14 -1.89
CA GLY A 528 2.70 2.54 -2.99
C GLY A 528 2.91 3.28 -4.33
N LYS A 529 3.13 4.59 -4.28
CA LYS A 529 3.51 5.40 -5.46
C LYS A 529 4.94 5.13 -5.93
N ALA A 530 5.90 4.94 -5.01
CA ALA A 530 7.28 4.62 -5.35
C ALA A 530 7.42 3.20 -5.92
N LEU A 531 6.76 2.20 -5.31
CA LEU A 531 6.69 0.82 -5.82
C LEU A 531 6.04 0.76 -7.20
N ARG A 532 4.92 1.48 -7.40
CA ARG A 532 4.27 1.60 -8.71
C ARG A 532 5.19 2.23 -9.77
N ALA A 533 5.97 3.25 -9.42
CA ALA A 533 6.92 3.87 -10.34
C ALA A 533 8.07 2.91 -10.73
N ALA A 534 8.56 2.10 -9.79
CA ALA A 534 9.54 1.06 -10.06
C ALA A 534 8.98 -0.03 -10.99
N ALA A 535 7.79 -0.57 -10.67
CA ALA A 535 7.11 -1.58 -11.47
C ALA A 535 6.85 -1.09 -12.91
N LEU A 536 6.30 0.12 -13.09
CA LEU A 536 6.05 0.70 -14.42
C LEU A 536 7.33 0.88 -15.25
N LYS A 537 8.46 1.19 -14.62
CA LYS A 537 9.75 1.32 -15.32
C LYS A 537 10.28 -0.04 -15.81
N ALA A 538 10.09 -1.11 -15.04
CA ALA A 538 10.49 -2.45 -15.45
C ALA A 538 9.54 -3.04 -16.52
N LEU A 539 8.23 -2.80 -16.38
CA LEU A 539 7.19 -3.28 -17.31
C LEU A 539 7.38 -2.79 -18.75
N ALA A 540 8.07 -1.67 -18.98
CA ALA A 540 8.37 -1.14 -20.32
C ALA A 540 9.04 -2.19 -21.24
N GLY A 541 9.99 -2.99 -20.72
CA GLY A 541 10.64 -4.05 -21.49
C GLY A 541 9.70 -5.21 -21.85
N GLU A 542 8.84 -5.62 -20.91
CA GLU A 542 7.86 -6.68 -21.16
C GLU A 542 6.73 -6.22 -22.10
N PHE A 543 6.33 -4.94 -22.08
CA PHE A 543 5.39 -4.41 -23.06
C PHE A 543 5.93 -4.52 -24.50
N ALA A 544 7.22 -4.21 -24.72
CA ALA A 544 7.87 -4.35 -26.03
C ALA A 544 8.01 -5.83 -26.47
N ASN A 545 8.36 -6.72 -25.53
CA ASN A 545 8.39 -8.17 -25.77
C ASN A 545 7.00 -8.71 -26.16
N ARG A 546 5.95 -8.33 -25.42
CA ARG A 546 4.55 -8.69 -25.70
C ARG A 546 4.08 -8.14 -27.04
N ALA A 547 4.41 -6.89 -27.36
CA ALA A 547 4.06 -6.27 -28.64
C ALA A 547 4.69 -7.04 -29.81
N THR A 548 5.97 -7.40 -29.70
CA THR A 548 6.69 -8.20 -30.70
C THR A 548 6.11 -9.61 -30.84
N ARG A 549 5.75 -10.27 -29.73
CA ARG A 549 5.08 -11.58 -29.74
C ARG A 549 3.71 -11.52 -30.42
N VAL A 550 2.94 -10.46 -30.19
CA VAL A 550 1.63 -10.28 -30.84
C VAL A 550 1.79 -9.95 -32.32
N SER A 551 2.71 -9.06 -32.72
CA SER A 551 2.90 -8.69 -34.13
C SER A 551 3.31 -9.89 -35.00
N ASN A 552 4.09 -10.81 -34.44
CA ASN A 552 4.59 -12.01 -35.13
C ASN A 552 3.69 -13.24 -34.99
N ALA A 553 2.54 -13.14 -34.31
CA ALA A 553 1.65 -14.27 -34.07
C ALA A 553 0.90 -14.72 -35.33
N VAL A 554 0.58 -16.01 -35.42
CA VAL A 554 -0.33 -16.60 -36.44
C VAL A 554 -1.80 -16.32 -36.12
N ASP A 555 -2.69 -16.43 -37.09
CA ASP A 555 -4.12 -16.08 -36.92
C ASP A 555 -4.84 -16.97 -35.89
N GLU A 556 -4.41 -18.22 -35.72
CA GLU A 556 -4.91 -19.19 -34.74
C GLU A 556 -4.58 -18.83 -33.28
N ALA A 557 -3.61 -17.94 -33.04
CA ALA A 557 -3.25 -17.50 -31.69
C ALA A 557 -4.22 -16.47 -31.09
N PHE A 558 -5.18 -16.00 -31.89
CA PHE A 558 -6.17 -14.99 -31.52
C PHE A 558 -7.58 -15.57 -31.49
N THR A 559 -8.33 -15.26 -30.43
CA THR A 559 -9.73 -15.68 -30.26
C THR A 559 -10.60 -14.47 -29.93
N LEU A 560 -11.62 -14.22 -30.76
CA LEU A 560 -12.67 -13.24 -30.46
C LEU A 560 -13.74 -13.90 -29.57
N SER A 561 -13.87 -13.43 -28.34
CA SER A 561 -14.89 -13.86 -27.38
C SER A 561 -16.26 -13.20 -27.66
N HIS A 562 -17.34 -13.79 -27.13
CA HIS A 562 -18.71 -13.33 -27.37
C HIS A 562 -18.98 -11.90 -26.82
N ASP A 563 -18.33 -11.54 -25.70
CA ASP A 563 -18.24 -10.21 -25.09
C ASP A 563 -17.60 -9.10 -25.98
N GLY A 564 -17.09 -9.49 -27.15
CA GLY A 564 -16.37 -8.64 -28.11
C GLY A 564 -14.89 -8.44 -27.78
N ALA A 565 -14.32 -9.13 -26.79
CA ALA A 565 -12.89 -9.05 -26.48
C ALA A 565 -12.08 -9.94 -27.45
N LEU A 566 -11.06 -9.36 -28.09
CA LEU A 566 -10.01 -10.14 -28.75
C LEU A 566 -8.98 -10.57 -27.71
N ARG A 567 -8.77 -11.88 -27.60
CA ARG A 567 -7.80 -12.50 -26.70
C ARG A 567 -6.62 -13.05 -27.48
N PHE A 568 -5.42 -12.90 -26.94
CA PHE A 568 -4.20 -13.55 -27.40
C PHE A 568 -3.67 -14.43 -26.28
N LEU A 569 -3.50 -15.74 -26.54
CA LEU A 569 -3.14 -16.74 -25.52
C LEU A 569 -4.05 -16.71 -24.26
N GLY A 570 -5.31 -16.28 -24.40
CA GLY A 570 -6.30 -16.16 -23.33
C GLY A 570 -6.41 -14.77 -22.69
N GLU A 571 -5.34 -13.97 -22.69
CA GLU A 571 -5.35 -12.60 -22.17
C GLU A 571 -6.06 -11.63 -23.14
N PRO A 572 -6.97 -10.75 -22.68
CA PRO A 572 -7.63 -9.76 -23.53
C PRO A 572 -6.65 -8.65 -23.93
N ILE A 573 -6.55 -8.37 -25.23
CA ILE A 573 -5.63 -7.36 -25.79
C ILE A 573 -6.34 -6.23 -26.55
N ALA A 574 -7.55 -6.47 -27.07
CA ALA A 574 -8.33 -5.47 -27.79
C ALA A 574 -9.84 -5.73 -27.64
N ARG A 575 -10.69 -4.76 -27.99
CA ARG A 575 -12.15 -4.92 -28.02
C ARG A 575 -12.74 -4.50 -29.36
N LEU A 576 -13.71 -5.27 -29.86
CA LEU A 576 -14.44 -5.01 -31.08
C LEU A 576 -15.35 -3.78 -30.91
N THR A 577 -15.36 -2.92 -31.92
CA THR A 577 -16.08 -1.65 -31.94
C THR A 577 -16.71 -1.41 -33.32
N ALA A 578 -17.77 -0.60 -33.36
CA ALA A 578 -18.42 -0.23 -34.61
C ALA A 578 -17.47 0.58 -35.50
N GLY A 579 -17.41 0.22 -36.79
CA GLY A 579 -16.72 0.98 -37.82
C GLY A 579 -17.69 1.69 -38.76
N GLU A 580 -17.18 2.17 -39.89
CA GLU A 580 -17.94 2.99 -40.86
C GLU A 580 -19.00 2.20 -41.66
N LYS A 581 -18.88 0.87 -41.70
CA LYS A 581 -19.89 -0.05 -42.27
C LYS A 581 -20.13 -1.23 -41.34
N LEU A 582 -21.31 -1.83 -41.45
CA LEU A 582 -21.69 -3.03 -40.70
C LEU A 582 -20.72 -4.21 -40.89
N LEU A 583 -20.19 -4.39 -42.11
CA LEU A 583 -19.21 -5.43 -42.45
C LEU A 583 -17.74 -4.94 -42.35
N ALA A 584 -17.49 -3.75 -41.81
CA ALA A 584 -16.15 -3.19 -41.59
C ALA A 584 -16.00 -2.69 -40.14
N PRO A 585 -16.05 -3.58 -39.13
CA PRO A 585 -15.78 -3.23 -37.73
C PRO A 585 -14.32 -2.79 -37.51
N ARG A 586 -14.02 -2.28 -36.32
CA ARG A 586 -12.65 -1.93 -35.88
C ARG A 586 -12.32 -2.58 -34.54
N LEU A 587 -11.05 -2.92 -34.30
CA LEU A 587 -10.58 -3.32 -32.98
C LEU A 587 -9.89 -2.14 -32.28
N ARG A 588 -10.29 -1.86 -31.04
CA ARG A 588 -9.61 -0.88 -30.19
C ARG A 588 -8.67 -1.60 -29.23
N LEU A 589 -7.38 -1.33 -29.32
CA LEU A 589 -6.38 -1.88 -28.41
C LEU A 589 -6.65 -1.49 -26.94
N LEU A 590 -6.58 -2.48 -26.04
CA LEU A 590 -6.65 -2.33 -24.59
C LEU A 590 -5.22 -2.21 -24.04
N ALA A 591 -4.66 -1.00 -24.11
CA ALA A 591 -3.30 -0.72 -23.69
C ALA A 591 -3.20 0.64 -22.98
N ASP A 592 -2.47 0.66 -21.87
CA ASP A 592 -2.19 1.85 -21.07
C ASP A 592 -1.29 2.86 -21.81
N GLU A 593 -1.08 4.03 -21.22
CA GLU A 593 -0.24 5.11 -21.76
C GLU A 593 1.27 4.77 -21.81
N HIS A 594 1.68 3.69 -21.15
CA HIS A 594 3.07 3.23 -21.06
C HIS A 594 3.54 2.36 -22.24
N LEU A 595 2.63 1.95 -23.14
CA LEU A 595 3.00 1.25 -24.37
C LEU A 595 3.46 2.27 -25.43
N GLU A 596 4.71 2.18 -25.86
CA GLU A 596 5.30 3.10 -26.85
C GLU A 596 4.51 3.15 -28.16
N SER A 597 4.48 4.31 -28.81
CA SER A 597 3.68 4.55 -30.01
C SER A 597 4.01 3.60 -31.17
N ALA A 598 5.29 3.30 -31.39
CA ALA A 598 5.73 2.39 -32.44
C ALA A 598 5.26 0.94 -32.20
N ASP A 599 5.27 0.48 -30.94
CA ASP A 599 4.80 -0.87 -30.59
C ASP A 599 3.27 -0.94 -30.57
N ARG A 600 2.61 0.13 -30.12
CA ARG A 600 1.15 0.29 -30.23
C ARG A 600 0.68 0.19 -31.68
N GLU A 601 1.39 0.82 -32.62
CA GLU A 601 1.10 0.77 -34.05
C GLU A 601 1.33 -0.62 -34.66
N LYS A 602 2.45 -1.29 -34.34
CA LYS A 602 2.71 -2.69 -34.77
C LYS A 602 1.57 -3.63 -34.35
N VAL A 603 1.14 -3.54 -33.10
CA VAL A 603 0.06 -4.40 -32.57
C VAL A 603 -1.28 -4.06 -33.20
N GLN A 604 -1.63 -2.76 -33.32
CA GLN A 604 -2.88 -2.33 -33.96
C GLN A 604 -2.97 -2.81 -35.42
N ASN A 605 -1.91 -2.65 -36.21
CA ASN A 605 -1.85 -3.12 -37.60
C ASN A 605 -2.02 -4.66 -37.70
N ARG A 606 -1.46 -5.44 -36.77
CA ARG A 606 -1.61 -6.91 -36.76
C ARG A 606 -3.03 -7.36 -36.42
N ILE A 607 -3.69 -6.72 -35.46
CA ILE A 607 -5.06 -7.09 -35.05
C ILE A 607 -6.11 -6.63 -36.08
N ASP A 608 -5.92 -5.49 -36.75
CA ASP A 608 -6.82 -5.06 -37.84
C ASP A 608 -6.65 -5.95 -39.09
N LEU A 609 -5.44 -6.42 -39.39
CA LEU A 609 -5.20 -7.44 -40.42
C LEU A 609 -5.92 -8.76 -40.07
N TRP A 610 -5.81 -9.22 -38.82
CA TRP A 610 -6.54 -10.39 -38.33
C TRP A 610 -8.05 -10.22 -38.46
N LEU A 611 -8.58 -9.06 -38.05
CA LEU A 611 -10.01 -8.77 -38.10
C LEU A 611 -10.55 -8.83 -39.53
N LYS A 612 -9.82 -8.22 -40.48
CA LYS A 612 -10.18 -8.29 -41.90
C LYS A 612 -10.25 -9.73 -42.39
N ALA A 613 -9.20 -10.52 -42.13
CA ALA A 613 -9.16 -11.93 -42.52
C ALA A 613 -10.27 -12.76 -41.85
N HIS A 614 -10.59 -12.49 -40.59
CA HIS A 614 -11.65 -13.17 -39.84
C HIS A 614 -13.06 -12.84 -40.38
N VAL A 615 -13.34 -11.57 -40.67
CA VAL A 615 -14.59 -11.12 -41.29
C VAL A 615 -14.73 -11.70 -42.70
N GLU A 616 -13.67 -11.70 -43.50
CA GLU A 616 -13.68 -12.28 -44.85
C GLU A 616 -13.89 -13.80 -44.83
N LYS A 617 -13.24 -14.52 -43.91
CA LYS A 617 -13.37 -15.98 -43.68
C LYS A 617 -14.77 -16.42 -43.27
N LEU A 618 -15.51 -15.60 -42.50
CA LEU A 618 -16.83 -15.95 -41.98
C LEU A 618 -18.01 -15.31 -42.73
N LEU A 619 -17.84 -14.08 -43.23
CA LEU A 619 -18.90 -13.26 -43.85
C LEU A 619 -18.56 -12.81 -45.28
N GLY A 620 -17.48 -13.31 -45.90
CA GLY A 620 -17.11 -13.04 -47.29
C GLY A 620 -18.26 -13.15 -48.32
N PRO A 621 -19.20 -14.11 -48.22
CA PRO A 621 -20.39 -14.14 -49.07
C PRO A 621 -21.30 -12.90 -49.01
N LEU A 622 -21.25 -12.09 -47.93
CA LEU A 622 -21.93 -10.80 -47.86
C LEU A 622 -21.13 -9.68 -48.52
N LEU A 623 -19.80 -9.69 -48.39
CA LEU A 623 -18.92 -8.73 -49.07
C LEU A 623 -19.14 -8.82 -50.60
N LYS A 624 -19.22 -10.04 -51.13
CA LYS A 624 -19.54 -10.33 -52.54
C LYS A 624 -20.95 -9.91 -53.00
N LEU A 625 -21.86 -9.61 -52.07
CA LEU A 625 -23.19 -9.05 -52.37
C LEU A 625 -23.21 -7.51 -52.31
N GLU A 626 -22.21 -6.87 -51.69
CA GLU A 626 -21.98 -5.41 -51.75
C GLU A 626 -21.06 -4.99 -52.93
N GLU A 627 -20.29 -5.92 -53.49
CA GLU A 627 -19.33 -5.68 -54.59
C GLU A 627 -20.01 -5.01 -55.81
N PRO A 628 -19.55 -3.81 -56.25
CA PRO A 628 -20.25 -3.01 -57.26
C PRO A 628 -20.45 -3.66 -58.63
N GLU A 629 -19.60 -4.62 -58.98
CA GLU A 629 -19.51 -5.27 -60.29
C GLU A 629 -20.23 -6.64 -60.32
N ALA A 630 -20.55 -7.21 -59.16
CA ALA A 630 -21.09 -8.57 -59.04
C ALA A 630 -22.59 -8.67 -59.38
N LEU A 631 -23.34 -7.57 -59.29
CA LEU A 631 -24.78 -7.51 -59.53
C LEU A 631 -25.19 -6.17 -60.17
N THR A 632 -26.19 -6.21 -61.05
CA THR A 632 -26.77 -5.01 -61.71
C THR A 632 -28.23 -4.79 -61.32
N GLY A 633 -28.74 -3.58 -61.58
CA GLY A 633 -30.16 -3.23 -61.45
C GLY A 633 -30.82 -3.65 -60.13
N MET A 634 -32.01 -4.24 -60.23
CA MET A 634 -32.80 -4.70 -59.08
C MET A 634 -32.12 -5.85 -58.32
N ALA A 635 -31.33 -6.69 -58.98
CA ALA A 635 -30.58 -7.76 -58.33
C ALA A 635 -29.58 -7.20 -57.30
N ARG A 636 -28.90 -6.10 -57.64
CA ARG A 636 -27.99 -5.37 -56.73
C ARG A 636 -28.72 -4.79 -55.52
N GLY A 637 -29.92 -4.27 -55.72
CA GLY A 637 -30.78 -3.78 -54.62
C GLY A 637 -31.18 -4.88 -53.63
N ILE A 638 -31.50 -6.08 -54.14
CA ILE A 638 -31.77 -7.26 -53.30
C ILE A 638 -30.47 -7.75 -52.62
N GLY A 639 -29.33 -7.73 -53.32
CA GLY A 639 -28.01 -8.06 -52.76
C GLY A 639 -27.66 -7.22 -51.53
N PHE A 640 -27.77 -5.88 -51.64
CA PHE A 640 -27.59 -4.98 -50.50
C PHE A 640 -28.57 -5.26 -49.35
N GLN A 641 -29.87 -5.48 -49.63
CA GLN A 641 -30.83 -5.81 -48.58
C GLN A 641 -30.52 -7.14 -47.87
N ILE A 642 -29.92 -8.11 -48.55
CA ILE A 642 -29.42 -9.36 -47.95
C ILE A 642 -28.18 -9.08 -47.09
N ALA A 643 -27.25 -8.24 -47.55
CA ALA A 643 -26.06 -7.85 -46.78
C ALA A 643 -26.42 -7.07 -45.50
N GLU A 644 -27.29 -6.05 -45.58
CA GLU A 644 -27.81 -5.32 -44.42
C GLU A 644 -28.60 -6.22 -43.45
N SER A 645 -29.31 -7.22 -43.99
CA SER A 645 -30.01 -8.24 -43.19
C SER A 645 -29.10 -9.40 -42.74
N LEU A 646 -27.78 -9.23 -42.86
CA LEU A 646 -26.74 -10.18 -42.46
C LEU A 646 -26.96 -11.61 -42.98
N GLY A 647 -27.43 -11.73 -44.22
CA GLY A 647 -27.66 -13.01 -44.90
C GLY A 647 -29.02 -13.66 -44.66
N VAL A 648 -29.95 -13.00 -43.96
CA VAL A 648 -31.30 -13.52 -43.63
C VAL A 648 -32.37 -12.45 -43.88
N LEU A 649 -32.80 -12.32 -45.14
CA LEU A 649 -33.81 -11.34 -45.56
C LEU A 649 -35.21 -11.95 -45.57
N ASP A 650 -36.18 -11.31 -44.92
CA ASP A 650 -37.59 -11.73 -44.94
C ASP A 650 -38.20 -11.50 -46.33
N ARG A 651 -38.71 -12.56 -46.98
CA ARG A 651 -39.20 -12.50 -48.36
C ARG A 651 -40.39 -11.55 -48.52
N THR A 652 -41.14 -11.30 -47.45
CA THR A 652 -42.27 -10.35 -47.49
C THR A 652 -41.85 -8.92 -47.81
N LYS A 653 -40.62 -8.51 -47.46
CA LYS A 653 -40.08 -7.17 -47.76
C LYS A 653 -39.84 -6.91 -49.25
N VAL A 654 -39.40 -7.94 -49.98
CA VAL A 654 -38.99 -7.88 -51.40
C VAL A 654 -39.95 -8.64 -52.31
N ASN A 655 -41.20 -8.85 -51.87
CA ASN A 655 -42.12 -9.75 -52.56
C ASN A 655 -42.57 -9.24 -53.93
N GLU A 656 -42.61 -7.93 -54.14
CA GLU A 656 -42.90 -7.33 -55.45
C GLU A 656 -41.66 -7.35 -56.35
N ASP A 657 -40.50 -6.92 -55.83
CA ASP A 657 -39.20 -7.01 -56.54
C ASP A 657 -38.92 -8.43 -57.04
N MET A 658 -39.24 -9.44 -56.23
CA MET A 658 -39.09 -10.85 -56.56
C MET A 658 -40.01 -11.35 -57.70
N LYS A 659 -41.14 -10.68 -57.97
CA LYS A 659 -41.99 -10.97 -59.14
C LYS A 659 -41.37 -10.39 -60.41
N THR A 660 -40.89 -9.16 -60.35
CA THR A 660 -40.29 -8.44 -61.48
C THR A 660 -38.89 -8.89 -61.84
N LEU A 661 -38.18 -9.58 -60.93
CA LEU A 661 -36.86 -10.15 -61.20
C LEU A 661 -36.91 -11.18 -62.35
N ASP A 662 -36.08 -11.00 -63.37
CA ASP A 662 -35.93 -11.96 -64.46
C ASP A 662 -35.14 -13.22 -64.04
N GLN A 663 -34.93 -14.16 -64.97
CA GLN A 663 -34.26 -15.42 -64.68
C GLN A 663 -32.73 -15.30 -64.62
N GLU A 664 -32.12 -14.30 -65.27
CA GLU A 664 -30.68 -14.04 -65.29
C GLU A 664 -30.23 -13.39 -63.98
N ALA A 665 -30.95 -12.36 -63.52
CA ALA A 665 -30.82 -11.77 -62.19
C ALA A 665 -30.98 -12.81 -61.07
N ARG A 666 -31.95 -13.74 -61.22
CA ARG A 666 -32.11 -14.88 -60.30
C ARG A 666 -30.97 -15.89 -60.41
N ALA A 667 -30.32 -16.05 -61.56
CA ALA A 667 -29.15 -16.92 -61.72
C ALA A 667 -27.91 -16.32 -61.07
N ALA A 668 -27.64 -15.02 -61.28
CA ALA A 668 -26.53 -14.30 -60.65
C ALA A 668 -26.59 -14.37 -59.11
N LEU A 669 -27.76 -14.10 -58.51
CA LEU A 669 -27.96 -14.23 -57.06
C LEU A 669 -27.72 -15.65 -56.55
N ARG A 670 -28.12 -16.70 -57.29
CA ARG A 670 -27.79 -18.10 -56.94
C ARG A 670 -26.30 -18.39 -57.03
N GLY A 671 -25.60 -17.81 -58.02
CA GLY A 671 -24.14 -17.91 -58.17
C GLY A 671 -23.38 -17.33 -56.98
N LEU A 672 -23.90 -16.25 -56.39
CA LEU A 672 -23.41 -15.66 -55.13
C LEU A 672 -23.92 -16.39 -53.86
N GLY A 673 -24.57 -17.55 -54.01
CA GLY A 673 -24.98 -18.43 -52.91
C GLY A 673 -26.34 -18.12 -52.29
N VAL A 674 -27.13 -17.21 -52.85
CA VAL A 674 -28.49 -16.90 -52.35
C VAL A 674 -29.48 -18.03 -52.71
N ARG A 675 -30.19 -18.53 -51.71
CA ARG A 675 -31.35 -19.42 -51.86
C ARG A 675 -32.65 -18.66 -51.62
N PHE A 676 -33.62 -18.88 -52.51
CA PHE A 676 -34.96 -18.31 -52.45
C PHE A 676 -35.91 -19.30 -51.75
N GLY A 677 -36.08 -19.15 -50.43
CA GLY A 677 -37.06 -19.92 -49.65
C GLY A 677 -38.51 -19.47 -49.89
N ALA A 678 -39.44 -20.17 -49.25
CA ALA A 678 -40.85 -19.77 -49.17
C ALA A 678 -41.02 -18.52 -48.28
N TYR A 679 -40.27 -18.41 -47.19
CA TYR A 679 -40.41 -17.32 -46.21
C TYR A 679 -39.23 -16.34 -46.21
N HIS A 680 -38.02 -16.76 -46.60
CA HIS A 680 -36.81 -15.92 -46.57
C HIS A 680 -35.91 -16.10 -47.80
N LEU A 681 -35.11 -15.06 -48.09
CA LEU A 681 -33.91 -15.17 -48.91
C LEU A 681 -32.73 -15.37 -47.95
N THR A 682 -31.93 -16.42 -48.15
CA THR A 682 -30.81 -16.77 -47.26
C THR A 682 -29.55 -17.14 -48.01
N VAL A 683 -28.40 -16.99 -47.36
CA VAL A 683 -27.11 -17.54 -47.84
C VAL A 683 -26.72 -18.70 -46.91
N PRO A 684 -26.90 -19.98 -47.30
CA PRO A 684 -26.80 -21.12 -46.38
C PRO A 684 -25.43 -21.29 -45.72
N ALA A 685 -24.35 -20.89 -46.40
CA ALA A 685 -22.99 -20.90 -45.84
C ALA A 685 -22.89 -20.08 -44.54
N LEU A 686 -23.69 -19.01 -44.42
CA LEU A 686 -23.70 -18.10 -43.28
C LEU A 686 -24.60 -18.56 -42.14
N LEU A 687 -25.43 -19.60 -42.31
CA LEU A 687 -26.27 -20.16 -41.24
C LEU A 687 -25.49 -21.10 -40.30
N LYS A 688 -24.20 -21.31 -40.55
CA LYS A 688 -23.29 -22.02 -39.64
C LYS A 688 -23.07 -21.22 -38.33
N PRO A 689 -22.76 -21.85 -37.19
CA PRO A 689 -22.64 -21.17 -35.90
C PRO A 689 -21.65 -19.99 -35.87
N ALA A 690 -20.43 -20.15 -36.39
CA ALA A 690 -19.43 -19.07 -36.33
C ALA A 690 -19.81 -17.81 -37.15
N PRO A 691 -20.26 -17.92 -38.42
CA PRO A 691 -20.82 -16.78 -39.15
C PRO A 691 -22.06 -16.15 -38.47
N ARG A 692 -22.92 -16.94 -37.81
CA ARG A 692 -24.04 -16.39 -37.01
C ARG A 692 -23.56 -15.65 -35.77
N ALA A 693 -22.53 -16.15 -35.09
CA ALA A 693 -21.97 -15.51 -33.91
C ALA A 693 -21.43 -14.11 -34.23
N LEU A 694 -20.60 -14.01 -35.28
CA LEU A 694 -20.08 -12.72 -35.74
C LEU A 694 -21.22 -11.80 -36.24
N ALA A 695 -22.22 -12.33 -36.95
CA ALA A 695 -23.38 -11.53 -37.38
C ALA A 695 -24.16 -10.93 -36.20
N CYS A 696 -24.41 -11.69 -35.12
CA CYS A 696 -25.02 -11.17 -33.90
C CYS A 696 -24.19 -10.07 -33.23
N GLN A 697 -22.86 -10.22 -33.18
CA GLN A 697 -21.97 -9.20 -32.61
C GLN A 697 -21.97 -7.91 -33.44
N LEU A 698 -21.89 -8.00 -34.77
CA LEU A 698 -21.95 -6.83 -35.65
C LEU A 698 -23.31 -6.13 -35.60
N TRP A 699 -24.41 -6.88 -35.50
CA TRP A 699 -25.74 -6.32 -35.29
C TRP A 699 -25.85 -5.61 -33.93
N ALA A 700 -25.38 -6.24 -32.85
CA ALA A 700 -25.39 -5.61 -31.53
C ALA A 700 -24.55 -4.31 -31.50
N LEU A 701 -23.36 -4.31 -32.13
CA LEU A 701 -22.51 -3.12 -32.27
C LEU A 701 -23.18 -1.97 -33.04
N LYS A 702 -24.11 -2.25 -33.95
CA LYS A 702 -24.88 -1.23 -34.68
C LYS A 702 -26.01 -0.61 -33.84
N GLU A 703 -26.66 -1.40 -32.99
CA GLU A 703 -27.92 -1.01 -32.33
C GLU A 703 -27.75 -0.60 -30.85
N GLY A 704 -26.63 -0.92 -30.20
CA GLY A 704 -26.38 -0.52 -28.80
C GLY A 704 -25.06 -0.97 -28.15
N GLY A 705 -24.21 -1.74 -28.85
CA GLY A 705 -22.96 -2.28 -28.30
C GLY A 705 -23.17 -3.56 -27.47
N ALA A 706 -22.30 -3.77 -26.49
CA ALA A 706 -22.31 -4.98 -25.65
C ALA A 706 -23.42 -5.00 -24.57
N GLU A 707 -24.21 -3.93 -24.45
CA GLU A 707 -25.30 -3.80 -23.46
C GLU A 707 -26.64 -4.39 -23.94
N VAL A 708 -26.66 -4.98 -25.15
CA VAL A 708 -27.88 -5.58 -25.72
C VAL A 708 -28.24 -6.88 -24.98
N LYS A 709 -29.28 -6.81 -24.15
CA LYS A 709 -29.82 -7.93 -23.38
C LYS A 709 -30.04 -9.19 -24.23
N GLY A 710 -29.58 -10.34 -23.73
CA GLY A 710 -29.78 -11.66 -24.34
C GLY A 710 -28.84 -11.98 -25.51
N LEU A 711 -27.77 -11.20 -25.74
CA LEU A 711 -26.75 -11.50 -26.74
C LEU A 711 -26.06 -12.84 -26.47
N ASP A 712 -25.43 -13.01 -25.31
CA ASP A 712 -24.72 -14.25 -24.96
C ASP A 712 -25.67 -15.46 -24.87
N ASP A 713 -26.89 -15.27 -24.35
CA ASP A 713 -27.92 -16.31 -24.29
C ASP A 713 -28.28 -16.84 -25.70
N ILE A 714 -28.54 -15.94 -26.65
CA ILE A 714 -28.86 -16.32 -28.04
C ILE A 714 -27.64 -16.93 -28.73
N LEU A 715 -26.43 -16.42 -28.49
CA LEU A 715 -25.20 -16.99 -29.05
C LEU A 715 -24.99 -18.43 -28.59
N HIS A 716 -25.11 -18.68 -27.29
CA HIS A 716 -25.00 -20.02 -26.71
C HIS A 716 -26.11 -20.96 -27.19
N LEU A 717 -27.37 -20.49 -27.20
CA LEU A 717 -28.51 -21.27 -27.67
C LEU A 717 -28.44 -21.58 -29.18
N ALA A 718 -27.94 -20.66 -30.01
CA ALA A 718 -27.71 -20.91 -31.44
C ALA A 718 -26.57 -21.91 -31.67
N ALA A 719 -25.49 -21.84 -30.88
CA ALA A 719 -24.40 -22.80 -30.93
C ALA A 719 -24.81 -24.22 -30.52
N SER A 720 -25.83 -24.37 -29.66
CA SER A 720 -26.37 -25.68 -29.21
C SER A 720 -27.04 -26.53 -30.29
N GLY A 721 -27.13 -26.04 -31.54
CA GLY A 721 -27.63 -26.77 -32.71
C GLY A 721 -29.16 -26.92 -32.80
N ARG A 722 -29.89 -26.61 -31.72
CA ARG A 722 -31.36 -26.70 -31.59
C ARG A 722 -32.10 -26.10 -32.80
N THR A 723 -33.12 -26.81 -33.29
CA THR A 723 -33.95 -26.41 -34.44
C THR A 723 -34.94 -25.29 -34.09
N SER A 724 -35.40 -25.25 -32.83
CA SER A 724 -36.16 -24.14 -32.26
C SER A 724 -35.83 -23.92 -30.78
N ILE A 725 -35.99 -22.69 -30.31
CA ILE A 725 -35.72 -22.25 -28.93
C ILE A 725 -36.91 -21.43 -28.40
N PRO A 726 -37.18 -21.42 -27.08
CA PRO A 726 -38.19 -20.52 -26.51
C PRO A 726 -37.76 -19.05 -26.64
N ILE A 727 -38.72 -18.13 -26.70
CA ILE A 727 -38.45 -16.69 -26.78
C ILE A 727 -38.34 -16.11 -25.37
N ASN A 728 -37.20 -15.50 -25.06
CA ASN A 728 -37.08 -14.54 -23.95
C ASN A 728 -37.70 -13.18 -24.39
N PRO A 729 -38.70 -12.63 -23.66
CA PRO A 729 -39.31 -11.34 -23.96
C PRO A 729 -38.37 -10.13 -23.86
N ASP A 730 -37.34 -10.18 -23.01
CA ASP A 730 -36.35 -9.09 -22.85
C ASP A 730 -35.40 -8.95 -24.07
N THR A 731 -35.38 -9.95 -24.96
CA THR A 731 -34.41 -10.03 -26.04
C THR A 731 -34.99 -9.50 -27.36
N PRO A 732 -34.35 -8.53 -28.04
CA PRO A 732 -34.91 -7.91 -29.25
C PRO A 732 -35.19 -8.92 -30.39
N LYS A 733 -36.40 -8.88 -30.95
CA LYS A 733 -36.81 -9.74 -32.09
C LYS A 733 -35.83 -9.73 -33.30
N PRO A 734 -35.14 -8.63 -33.65
CA PRO A 734 -34.14 -8.66 -34.71
C PRO A 734 -32.85 -9.44 -34.37
N LEU A 735 -32.49 -9.59 -33.10
CA LEU A 735 -31.32 -10.37 -32.68
C LEU A 735 -31.49 -11.87 -33.02
N TYR A 736 -32.70 -12.41 -32.82
CA TYR A 736 -33.04 -13.76 -33.28
C TYR A 736 -32.83 -13.91 -34.80
N ARG A 737 -33.18 -12.88 -35.60
CA ARG A 737 -32.93 -12.89 -37.06
C ARG A 737 -31.44 -12.85 -37.38
N ALA A 738 -30.65 -12.02 -36.69
CA ALA A 738 -29.19 -12.02 -36.81
C ALA A 738 -28.61 -13.42 -36.49
N ALA A 739 -29.16 -14.13 -35.49
CA ALA A 739 -28.76 -15.50 -35.15
C ALA A 739 -29.25 -16.58 -36.15
N GLY A 740 -30.05 -16.23 -37.16
CA GLY A 740 -30.59 -17.18 -38.14
C GLY A 740 -31.95 -17.81 -37.77
N PHE A 741 -32.67 -17.24 -36.82
CA PHE A 741 -33.99 -17.69 -36.36
C PHE A 741 -35.10 -16.67 -36.71
N ARG A 742 -36.32 -17.15 -36.93
CA ARG A 742 -37.54 -16.33 -36.99
C ARG A 742 -38.38 -16.57 -35.75
N VAL A 743 -38.82 -15.48 -35.12
CA VAL A 743 -39.82 -15.48 -34.05
C VAL A 743 -41.17 -15.93 -34.62
N CYS A 744 -41.70 -17.03 -34.08
CA CYS A 744 -42.89 -17.74 -34.51
C CYS A 744 -43.77 -18.06 -33.27
N GLY A 745 -44.59 -17.09 -32.85
CA GLY A 745 -45.42 -17.22 -31.67
C GLY A 745 -44.60 -17.23 -30.38
N THR A 746 -44.57 -18.38 -29.69
CA THR A 746 -43.86 -18.66 -28.43
C THR A 746 -42.40 -19.10 -28.62
N ARG A 747 -42.04 -19.55 -29.83
CA ARG A 747 -40.70 -20.08 -30.15
C ARG A 747 -40.03 -19.26 -31.25
N ALA A 748 -38.69 -19.20 -31.22
CA ALA A 748 -37.90 -18.83 -32.38
C ALA A 748 -37.43 -20.11 -33.09
N VAL A 749 -37.66 -20.22 -34.40
CA VAL A 749 -37.32 -21.41 -35.20
C VAL A 749 -36.23 -21.03 -36.20
N ARG A 750 -35.23 -21.90 -36.38
CA ARG A 750 -34.18 -21.70 -37.40
C ARG A 750 -34.78 -21.53 -38.79
N VAL A 751 -34.24 -20.60 -39.58
CA VAL A 751 -34.80 -20.28 -40.90
C VAL A 751 -34.66 -21.44 -41.88
N ASP A 752 -33.54 -22.17 -41.89
CA ASP A 752 -33.38 -23.36 -42.75
C ASP A 752 -34.37 -24.48 -42.41
N ILE A 753 -34.78 -24.57 -41.14
CA ILE A 753 -35.81 -25.51 -40.67
C ILE A 753 -37.20 -25.07 -41.13
N LEU A 754 -37.50 -23.77 -41.14
CA LEU A 754 -38.78 -23.23 -41.65
C LEU A 754 -38.91 -23.40 -43.17
N GLU A 755 -37.85 -23.21 -43.95
CA GLU A 755 -37.90 -23.46 -45.39
C GLU A 755 -38.09 -24.96 -45.69
N ARG A 756 -37.40 -25.85 -44.96
CA ARG A 756 -37.63 -27.31 -45.06
C ARG A 756 -39.05 -27.72 -44.64
N LEU A 757 -39.64 -27.06 -43.64
CA LEU A 757 -41.03 -27.28 -43.27
C LEU A 757 -41.99 -26.86 -44.40
N ALA A 758 -41.71 -25.72 -45.06
CA ALA A 758 -42.49 -25.31 -46.23
C ALA A 758 -42.37 -26.30 -47.40
N ASP A 759 -41.19 -26.91 -47.58
CA ASP A 759 -40.97 -27.94 -48.62
C ASP A 759 -41.67 -29.28 -48.29
N LEU A 760 -41.92 -29.61 -47.01
CA LEU A 760 -42.80 -30.74 -46.61
C LEU A 760 -44.28 -30.41 -46.78
N ILE A 761 -44.71 -29.19 -46.44
CA ILE A 761 -46.12 -28.78 -46.50
C ILE A 761 -46.60 -28.52 -47.95
N ARG A 762 -45.72 -28.01 -48.82
CA ARG A 762 -46.11 -27.60 -50.19
C ARG A 762 -46.68 -28.75 -51.04
N PRO A 763 -46.09 -29.97 -51.11
CA PRO A 763 -46.69 -31.09 -51.83
C PRO A 763 -48.04 -31.52 -51.24
N ALA A 764 -48.16 -31.53 -49.90
CA ALA A 764 -49.41 -31.92 -49.22
C ALA A 764 -50.58 -30.96 -49.50
N ILE A 765 -50.31 -29.65 -49.62
CA ILE A 765 -51.32 -28.63 -49.99
C ILE A 765 -51.59 -28.60 -51.51
N GLN A 766 -50.60 -28.97 -52.35
CA GLN A 766 -50.74 -29.00 -53.81
C GLN A 766 -51.49 -30.25 -54.31
N TYR A 767 -51.35 -31.38 -53.63
CA TYR A 767 -52.08 -32.61 -53.93
C TYR A 767 -53.58 -32.40 -53.66
N ARG A 768 -54.41 -32.70 -54.66
CA ARG A 768 -55.87 -32.60 -54.55
C ARG A 768 -56.48 -34.00 -54.68
N PRO A 769 -56.98 -34.60 -53.58
CA PRO A 769 -57.64 -35.90 -53.62
C PRO A 769 -58.73 -35.97 -54.70
N GLY A 770 -58.73 -37.06 -55.47
CA GLY A 770 -59.65 -37.28 -56.60
C GLY A 770 -59.32 -36.51 -57.90
N ILE A 771 -58.29 -35.64 -57.90
CA ILE A 771 -57.87 -34.87 -59.09
C ILE A 771 -56.40 -35.14 -59.44
N THR A 772 -55.52 -35.23 -58.44
CA THR A 772 -54.10 -35.55 -58.63
C THR A 772 -53.93 -37.07 -58.66
N PRO A 773 -53.39 -37.67 -59.73
CA PRO A 773 -53.13 -39.11 -59.78
C PRO A 773 -51.89 -39.48 -58.96
N GLY A 774 -51.87 -40.73 -58.46
CA GLY A 774 -50.80 -41.26 -57.61
C GLY A 774 -51.12 -41.19 -56.11
N GLU A 775 -50.19 -41.67 -55.28
CA GLU A 775 -50.36 -41.72 -53.83
C GLU A 775 -50.32 -40.31 -53.19
N PRO A 776 -51.15 -40.05 -52.15
CA PRO A 776 -51.14 -38.77 -51.44
C PRO A 776 -49.83 -38.57 -50.67
N PRO A 777 -49.14 -37.41 -50.81
CA PRO A 777 -47.99 -37.06 -49.97
C PRO A 777 -48.32 -37.12 -48.48
N ALA A 778 -47.34 -37.52 -47.66
CA ALA A 778 -47.54 -37.72 -46.22
C ALA A 778 -48.10 -36.46 -45.54
N GLY A 779 -49.34 -36.55 -45.06
CA GLY A 779 -50.07 -35.46 -44.43
C GLY A 779 -51.03 -34.69 -45.34
N ALA A 780 -51.22 -35.05 -46.61
CA ALA A 780 -52.25 -34.44 -47.47
C ALA A 780 -53.67 -34.64 -46.90
N ALA A 781 -54.55 -33.66 -47.13
CA ALA A 781 -55.94 -33.67 -46.66
C ALA A 781 -56.91 -33.07 -47.70
N ASP A 782 -58.23 -33.14 -47.48
CA ASP A 782 -59.20 -32.61 -48.45
C ASP A 782 -59.12 -31.09 -48.64
N GLY A 783 -59.16 -30.67 -49.91
CA GLY A 783 -58.97 -29.28 -50.33
C GLY A 783 -57.50 -28.93 -50.43
N GLU A 784 -57.16 -27.65 -50.24
CA GLU A 784 -55.77 -27.19 -50.20
C GLU A 784 -55.28 -27.17 -48.74
N GLY A 785 -55.21 -28.36 -48.12
CA GLY A 785 -54.93 -28.51 -46.69
C GLY A 785 -54.13 -29.76 -46.35
N PHE A 786 -53.62 -29.79 -45.13
CA PHE A 786 -52.76 -30.86 -44.62
C PHE A 786 -53.05 -31.18 -43.15
N VAL A 787 -52.65 -32.35 -42.68
CA VAL A 787 -52.59 -32.74 -41.27
C VAL A 787 -51.13 -32.79 -40.82
N VAL A 788 -50.86 -32.40 -39.58
CA VAL A 788 -49.50 -32.37 -39.01
C VAL A 788 -48.94 -33.80 -38.93
N THR A 789 -47.75 -34.02 -39.48
CA THR A 789 -47.05 -35.32 -39.42
C THR A 789 -45.90 -35.32 -38.42
N VAL A 790 -45.49 -36.51 -37.97
CA VAL A 790 -44.33 -36.70 -37.08
C VAL A 790 -43.04 -36.11 -37.69
N ALA A 791 -42.89 -36.17 -39.01
CA ALA A 791 -41.77 -35.57 -39.72
C ALA A 791 -41.74 -34.03 -39.56
N MET A 792 -42.91 -33.37 -39.55
CA MET A 792 -43.01 -31.92 -39.39
C MET A 792 -42.68 -31.46 -37.95
N THR A 793 -43.21 -32.16 -36.93
CA THR A 793 -42.94 -31.83 -35.52
C THR A 793 -41.50 -32.16 -35.11
N SER A 794 -40.98 -33.31 -35.55
CA SER A 794 -39.58 -33.70 -35.35
C SER A 794 -38.61 -32.70 -35.97
N LEU A 795 -38.88 -32.24 -37.20
CA LEU A 795 -38.07 -31.23 -37.90
C LEU A 795 -37.97 -29.91 -37.10
N CYS A 796 -39.08 -29.44 -36.53
CA CYS A 796 -39.10 -28.21 -35.71
C CYS A 796 -38.65 -28.40 -34.25
N GLY A 797 -38.49 -29.65 -33.78
CA GLY A 797 -38.13 -29.95 -32.39
C GLY A 797 -39.21 -29.60 -31.37
N CYS A 798 -40.48 -29.57 -31.78
CA CYS A 798 -41.62 -29.27 -30.92
C CYS A 798 -42.93 -29.84 -31.48
N ALA A 799 -43.92 -30.06 -30.61
CA ALA A 799 -45.24 -30.60 -30.94
C ALA A 799 -46.34 -29.86 -30.15
N GLY A 800 -47.60 -30.21 -30.37
CA GLY A 800 -48.75 -29.64 -29.65
C GLY A 800 -48.92 -28.14 -29.89
N GLU A 801 -49.32 -27.42 -28.84
CA GLU A 801 -49.61 -25.98 -28.94
C GLU A 801 -48.45 -25.14 -29.46
N ASP A 802 -47.21 -25.49 -29.10
CA ASP A 802 -46.00 -24.80 -29.52
C ASP A 802 -45.74 -24.94 -31.03
N PHE A 803 -46.10 -26.09 -31.62
CA PHE A 803 -46.05 -26.29 -33.07
C PHE A 803 -47.23 -25.62 -33.79
N ASN A 804 -48.42 -25.69 -33.19
CA ASN A 804 -49.62 -25.00 -33.68
C ASN A 804 -49.43 -23.45 -33.65
N SER A 805 -48.63 -22.93 -32.72
CA SER A 805 -48.18 -21.53 -32.62
C SER A 805 -47.30 -21.13 -33.81
N ILE A 806 -46.36 -22.01 -34.22
CA ILE A 806 -45.54 -21.82 -35.41
C ILE A 806 -46.40 -21.77 -36.68
N LEU A 807 -47.28 -22.75 -36.89
CA LEU A 807 -48.13 -22.79 -38.09
C LEU A 807 -49.03 -21.55 -38.22
N LYS A 808 -49.64 -21.10 -37.12
CA LYS A 808 -50.39 -19.82 -37.07
C LYS A 808 -49.51 -18.64 -37.47
N SER A 809 -48.27 -18.59 -36.96
CA SER A 809 -47.30 -17.53 -37.29
C SER A 809 -46.73 -17.59 -38.72
N LEU A 810 -47.00 -18.66 -39.48
CA LEU A 810 -46.68 -18.80 -40.90
C LEU A 810 -47.90 -18.53 -41.83
N GLY A 811 -49.07 -18.23 -41.26
CA GLY A 811 -50.29 -17.89 -42.01
C GLY A 811 -51.22 -19.08 -42.30
N TYR A 812 -51.08 -20.19 -41.55
CA TYR A 812 -52.01 -21.31 -41.61
C TYR A 812 -53.10 -21.19 -40.53
N ILE A 813 -54.32 -21.65 -40.86
CA ILE A 813 -55.47 -21.74 -39.95
C ILE A 813 -55.87 -23.21 -39.80
N MET A 814 -56.38 -23.56 -38.63
CA MET A 814 -56.74 -24.91 -38.21
C MET A 814 -58.26 -25.09 -38.16
N ASP A 815 -58.79 -25.97 -39.01
CA ASP A 815 -60.17 -26.46 -38.96
C ASP A 815 -60.21 -27.80 -38.21
N ARG A 816 -61.12 -27.99 -37.24
CA ARG A 816 -61.37 -29.29 -36.60
C ARG A 816 -62.59 -29.96 -37.23
N ARG A 817 -62.47 -31.22 -37.66
CA ARG A 817 -63.59 -32.02 -38.20
C ARG A 817 -63.47 -33.50 -37.81
N ALA A 818 -64.59 -34.22 -37.83
CA ALA A 818 -64.61 -35.67 -37.67
C ALA A 818 -64.25 -36.38 -38.99
N GLY A 819 -63.66 -37.58 -38.88
CA GLY A 819 -63.35 -38.45 -40.01
C GLY A 819 -61.89 -38.39 -40.51
N PRO A 820 -61.53 -39.17 -41.54
CA PRO A 820 -60.15 -39.27 -42.03
C PRO A 820 -59.65 -37.98 -42.70
N ALA A 821 -58.32 -37.87 -42.83
CA ALA A 821 -57.66 -36.71 -43.45
C ALA A 821 -58.12 -36.49 -44.90
N ILE A 822 -58.41 -37.57 -45.63
CA ILE A 822 -58.98 -37.56 -46.97
C ILE A 822 -60.32 -38.28 -46.92
N THR A 823 -61.39 -37.61 -47.36
CA THR A 823 -62.76 -38.16 -47.48
C THR A 823 -63.19 -38.35 -48.93
N VAL A 824 -62.45 -37.80 -49.90
CA VAL A 824 -62.67 -37.98 -51.34
C VAL A 824 -61.90 -39.22 -51.83
N ALA A 825 -62.54 -40.05 -52.66
CA ALA A 825 -61.86 -41.22 -53.26
C ALA A 825 -60.64 -40.80 -54.09
N LEU A 826 -59.52 -41.51 -53.92
CA LEU A 826 -58.28 -41.24 -54.64
C LEU A 826 -58.44 -41.54 -56.13
N ALA A 827 -57.80 -40.73 -56.98
CA ALA A 827 -57.73 -41.02 -58.41
C ALA A 827 -56.78 -42.20 -58.63
N LYS A 828 -57.27 -43.28 -59.26
CA LYS A 828 -56.41 -44.41 -59.64
C LYS A 828 -55.27 -43.92 -60.54
N ALA A 829 -54.06 -44.42 -60.31
CA ALA A 829 -53.01 -44.30 -61.30
C ALA A 829 -53.39 -45.16 -62.53
N ASN A 830 -53.13 -44.65 -63.73
CA ASN A 830 -53.12 -45.48 -64.92
C ASN A 830 -51.76 -46.19 -64.98
N GLU A 831 -51.78 -47.51 -64.93
CA GLU A 831 -50.65 -48.34 -65.35
C GLU A 831 -50.72 -48.57 -66.87
N GLU A 832 -49.61 -49.04 -67.44
CA GLU A 832 -49.39 -49.37 -68.87
C GLU A 832 -49.47 -48.22 -69.89
N VAL A 833 -48.29 -47.74 -70.27
CA VAL A 833 -47.75 -48.09 -71.60
C VAL A 833 -46.44 -48.83 -71.37
N ALA A 834 -46.19 -49.89 -72.14
CA ALA A 834 -45.10 -50.84 -71.89
C ALA A 834 -43.70 -50.31 -72.27
N ALA A 835 -42.67 -50.98 -71.74
CA ALA A 835 -41.29 -50.83 -72.19
C ALA A 835 -40.99 -51.73 -73.40
N GLU A 836 -40.08 -51.31 -74.27
CA GLU A 836 -39.52 -52.17 -75.32
C GLU A 836 -38.06 -51.82 -75.61
N ALA A 837 -37.16 -52.81 -75.46
CA ALA A 837 -35.76 -52.86 -75.89
C ALA A 837 -34.77 -51.76 -75.36
N THR A 838 -33.46 -52.00 -75.24
CA THR A 838 -32.65 -53.20 -75.53
C THR A 838 -31.55 -53.35 -74.46
N THR A 839 -31.10 -54.58 -74.20
CA THR A 839 -29.84 -54.82 -73.48
C THR A 839 -28.71 -55.06 -74.47
N GLU A 840 -27.55 -54.48 -74.21
CA GLU A 840 -26.26 -55.01 -74.68
C GLU A 840 -25.21 -54.73 -73.59
N ALA A 841 -24.11 -55.50 -73.57
CA ALA A 841 -23.26 -55.67 -72.39
C ALA A 841 -21.76 -55.74 -72.74
N ALA A 842 -20.92 -55.93 -71.70
CA ALA A 842 -19.46 -56.06 -71.75
C ALA A 842 -18.69 -54.75 -72.07
N SER A 843 -17.46 -54.53 -71.58
CA SER A 843 -16.68 -55.22 -70.52
C SER A 843 -15.44 -54.40 -70.19
N ASP A 844 -15.01 -54.41 -68.92
CA ASP A 844 -13.66 -54.03 -68.45
C ASP A 844 -13.22 -52.58 -68.80
N THR A 845 -12.12 -51.99 -68.34
CA THR A 845 -11.17 -52.21 -67.22
C THR A 845 -11.04 -50.81 -66.54
N GLU A 846 -10.46 -50.52 -65.37
CA GLU A 846 -9.27 -51.04 -64.70
C GLU A 846 -9.22 -50.50 -63.25
N ALA A 847 -8.43 -51.14 -62.40
CA ALA A 847 -8.00 -50.66 -61.07
C ALA A 847 -6.45 -50.85 -61.01
N PRO A 848 -5.66 -50.38 -60.02
CA PRO A 848 -6.07 -50.09 -58.64
C PRO A 848 -5.25 -49.03 -57.83
N SER A 849 -5.52 -48.97 -56.52
CA SER A 849 -4.54 -48.93 -55.41
C SER A 849 -3.58 -47.74 -55.19
N SER A 850 -3.83 -46.98 -54.11
CA SER A 850 -3.03 -47.04 -52.86
C SER A 850 -3.85 -46.40 -51.71
N LEU A 851 -4.16 -46.99 -50.54
CA LEU A 851 -3.40 -47.80 -49.56
C LEU A 851 -2.28 -46.99 -48.86
N VAL A 852 -2.04 -47.05 -47.54
CA VAL A 852 -2.60 -47.81 -46.38
C VAL A 852 -2.94 -46.82 -45.23
N ALA A 853 -3.40 -47.12 -44.00
CA ALA A 853 -3.46 -48.32 -43.12
C ALA A 853 -4.83 -48.38 -42.37
N SER A 854 -5.22 -49.27 -41.42
CA SER A 854 -4.54 -50.17 -40.45
C SER A 854 -3.97 -49.45 -39.19
N GLU A 855 -4.12 -49.91 -37.93
CA GLU A 855 -4.80 -51.12 -37.38
C GLU A 855 -5.01 -51.10 -35.83
N THR A 856 -5.74 -52.11 -35.31
CA THR A 856 -5.59 -52.81 -33.99
C THR A 856 -5.65 -52.11 -32.60
N THR A 857 -6.48 -52.71 -31.70
CA THR A 857 -6.22 -53.05 -30.27
C THR A 857 -5.97 -51.98 -29.18
N ALA A 858 -6.16 -52.21 -27.87
CA ALA A 858 -7.03 -53.12 -27.09
C ALA A 858 -6.93 -52.86 -25.55
N VAL A 859 -7.97 -53.26 -24.80
CA VAL A 859 -7.97 -53.74 -23.38
C VAL A 859 -7.67 -52.74 -22.22
N THR A 860 -8.54 -52.80 -21.19
CA THR A 860 -8.47 -52.18 -19.83
C THR A 860 -8.48 -50.65 -19.69
N SER A 861 -9.02 -50.05 -18.62
CA SER A 861 -9.57 -50.59 -17.36
C SER A 861 -10.84 -49.85 -16.88
N ASP A 862 -11.73 -50.59 -16.21
CA ASP A 862 -12.77 -50.11 -15.28
C ASP A 862 -12.14 -49.47 -14.01
N PRO A 863 -12.85 -48.72 -13.12
CA PRO A 863 -14.13 -49.14 -12.54
C PRO A 863 -15.22 -48.08 -12.24
N GLU A 864 -16.42 -48.62 -11.96
CA GLU A 864 -17.50 -48.14 -11.08
C GLU A 864 -18.23 -46.81 -11.40
N ILE A 865 -19.55 -46.94 -11.60
CA ILE A 865 -20.56 -46.36 -10.69
C ILE A 865 -21.87 -47.17 -10.75
N VAL A 866 -22.57 -47.23 -9.61
CA VAL A 866 -23.70 -48.13 -9.31
C VAL A 866 -24.97 -47.88 -10.15
N VAL A 867 -25.66 -48.96 -10.52
CA VAL A 867 -27.01 -48.95 -11.11
C VAL A 867 -28.04 -49.45 -10.08
N PRO A 868 -29.18 -48.75 -9.87
CA PRO A 868 -30.34 -49.30 -9.18
C PRO A 868 -31.31 -50.01 -10.14
N GLU A 869 -31.86 -51.12 -9.69
CA GLU A 869 -32.67 -52.09 -10.45
C GLU A 869 -34.16 -51.72 -10.49
N VAL A 870 -34.86 -52.05 -11.59
CA VAL A 870 -36.33 -52.09 -11.65
C VAL A 870 -36.77 -53.38 -12.37
N VAL A 871 -37.68 -54.12 -11.72
CA VAL A 871 -38.00 -55.52 -12.05
C VAL A 871 -39.04 -55.65 -13.17
N VAL A 872 -38.87 -56.66 -14.02
CA VAL A 872 -39.83 -57.06 -15.07
C VAL A 872 -40.96 -57.92 -14.48
N ALA A 873 -42.22 -57.64 -14.84
CA ALA A 873 -43.36 -58.49 -14.51
C ALA A 873 -44.38 -58.57 -15.67
N THR A 874 -44.74 -59.80 -16.07
CA THR A 874 -45.81 -60.16 -17.03
C THR A 874 -46.15 -61.65 -16.84
N PRO A 875 -47.32 -62.18 -17.30
CA PRO A 875 -48.57 -61.49 -17.68
C PRO A 875 -49.87 -62.17 -17.13
N SER A 876 -51.02 -61.53 -17.44
CA SER A 876 -52.35 -62.16 -17.65
C SER A 876 -53.14 -62.76 -16.46
N PRO A 877 -54.47 -63.01 -16.62
CA PRO A 877 -55.39 -62.56 -17.69
C PRO A 877 -56.69 -61.90 -17.16
N GLU A 878 -57.35 -61.07 -17.98
CA GLU A 878 -58.83 -61.03 -18.02
C GLU A 878 -59.37 -60.46 -19.35
N ALA A 879 -60.69 -60.50 -19.56
CA ALA A 879 -61.30 -60.54 -20.90
C ALA A 879 -62.12 -59.30 -21.30
N THR A 880 -62.18 -59.12 -22.63
CA THR A 880 -63.06 -58.24 -23.44
C THR A 880 -64.27 -57.56 -22.78
N THR A 881 -64.30 -56.23 -22.91
CA THR A 881 -65.52 -55.48 -23.28
C THR A 881 -65.23 -54.61 -24.50
N THR A 882 -66.18 -54.56 -25.45
CA THR A 882 -66.13 -53.65 -26.60
C THR A 882 -66.89 -52.37 -26.28
N GLU A 883 -66.18 -51.26 -26.15
CA GLU A 883 -66.78 -49.92 -26.01
C GLU A 883 -66.71 -49.17 -27.35
N ALA A 884 -67.70 -48.33 -27.64
CA ALA A 884 -67.83 -47.68 -28.95
C ALA A 884 -66.84 -46.53 -29.11
N ALA A 885 -66.06 -46.54 -30.19
CA ALA A 885 -65.08 -45.48 -30.47
C ALA A 885 -65.78 -44.13 -30.72
N GLU A 886 -65.44 -43.12 -29.92
CA GLU A 886 -65.81 -41.73 -30.18
C GLU A 886 -65.23 -41.26 -31.54
N PRO A 887 -65.91 -40.34 -32.25
CA PRO A 887 -65.45 -39.87 -33.55
C PRO A 887 -64.13 -39.09 -33.43
N VAL A 888 -63.04 -39.70 -33.91
CA VAL A 888 -61.71 -39.06 -33.93
C VAL A 888 -61.77 -37.73 -34.68
N MET A 889 -61.61 -36.64 -33.94
CA MET A 889 -61.56 -35.28 -34.45
C MET A 889 -60.14 -34.96 -34.92
N ILE A 890 -59.98 -34.68 -36.21
CA ILE A 890 -58.69 -34.32 -36.82
C ILE A 890 -58.53 -32.81 -36.95
N GLU A 891 -57.28 -32.34 -36.82
CA GLU A 891 -56.89 -30.95 -37.07
C GLU A 891 -56.35 -30.79 -38.50
N VAL A 892 -57.14 -30.19 -39.39
CA VAL A 892 -56.76 -29.91 -40.78
C VAL A 892 -56.32 -28.46 -40.91
N TRP A 893 -55.10 -28.26 -41.40
CA TRP A 893 -54.46 -26.97 -41.56
C TRP A 893 -54.52 -26.49 -43.01
N ARG A 894 -54.89 -25.23 -43.21
CA ARG A 894 -55.07 -24.60 -44.54
C ARG A 894 -54.42 -23.22 -44.58
N GLN A 895 -53.89 -22.83 -45.74
CA GLN A 895 -53.30 -21.49 -45.90
C GLN A 895 -54.41 -20.42 -45.95
N HIS A 896 -54.27 -19.32 -45.22
CA HIS A 896 -55.29 -18.27 -45.19
C HIS A 896 -55.34 -17.48 -46.51
N ARG A 897 -56.23 -17.87 -47.42
CA ARG A 897 -56.58 -17.06 -48.59
C ARG A 897 -57.49 -15.91 -48.19
N HIS A 898 -57.03 -14.67 -48.35
CA HIS A 898 -57.92 -13.52 -48.41
C HIS A 898 -58.89 -13.67 -49.59
N ARG A 899 -60.16 -13.93 -49.29
CA ARG A 899 -61.26 -13.91 -50.25
C ARG A 899 -61.79 -12.47 -50.32
N PRO A 900 -61.67 -11.74 -51.44
CA PRO A 900 -62.23 -10.40 -51.55
C PRO A 900 -63.76 -10.51 -51.57
N GLN A 901 -64.43 -10.02 -50.53
CA GLN A 901 -65.89 -9.96 -50.46
C GLN A 901 -66.36 -8.51 -50.31
N GLY A 902 -67.49 -8.20 -50.94
CA GLY A 902 -67.81 -6.86 -51.40
C GLY A 902 -68.10 -5.80 -50.34
N GLN A 903 -68.03 -4.55 -50.79
CA GLN A 903 -68.35 -3.34 -50.02
C GLN A 903 -69.75 -3.41 -49.39
N LYS A 904 -69.85 -2.95 -48.14
CA LYS A 904 -70.92 -2.00 -47.78
C LYS A 904 -70.27 -0.63 -47.61
N HIS A 905 -70.68 0.32 -48.43
CA HIS A 905 -70.40 1.72 -48.21
C HIS A 905 -71.11 2.21 -46.95
N ASP A 906 -70.46 3.11 -46.20
CA ASP A 906 -71.07 4.43 -46.05
C ASP A 906 -70.02 5.52 -46.29
N ARG A 907 -70.46 6.74 -46.57
CA ARG A 907 -69.66 7.92 -46.89
C ARG A 907 -69.95 9.02 -45.88
N ARG A 908 -68.90 9.65 -45.31
CA ARG A 908 -68.72 11.13 -45.33
C ARG A 908 -67.42 11.58 -44.66
N LYS A 909 -66.73 12.50 -45.34
CA LYS A 909 -65.86 13.55 -44.76
C LYS A 909 -66.71 14.83 -44.61
N PRO A 910 -66.16 15.97 -44.13
CA PRO A 910 -65.51 16.22 -42.84
C PRO A 910 -66.18 17.45 -42.15
N HIS A 911 -65.66 17.95 -41.01
CA HIS A 911 -65.24 19.36 -40.85
C HIS A 911 -64.65 19.68 -39.46
N HIS A 912 -63.88 20.77 -39.37
CA HIS A 912 -63.58 21.47 -38.11
C HIS A 912 -64.80 22.25 -37.61
N ASN A 913 -65.00 22.35 -36.28
CA ASN A 913 -64.86 23.66 -35.62
C ASN A 913 -64.66 23.59 -34.08
N LYS A 914 -64.22 24.73 -33.51
CA LYS A 914 -64.27 25.13 -32.08
C LYS A 914 -65.41 26.16 -31.91
N PRO A 915 -65.69 26.73 -30.71
CA PRO A 915 -65.56 26.26 -29.31
C PRO A 915 -66.89 26.41 -28.52
N ARG A 916 -66.95 26.15 -27.20
CA ARG A 916 -67.09 27.19 -26.12
C ARG A 916 -67.36 26.63 -24.70
N GLU A 917 -67.36 27.54 -23.72
CA GLU A 917 -67.47 27.37 -22.26
C GLU A 917 -68.92 27.19 -21.75
N GLY A 918 -69.13 26.70 -20.51
CA GLY A 918 -70.39 26.85 -19.77
C GLY A 918 -70.71 25.81 -18.67
N GLU A 919 -70.36 26.13 -17.42
CA GLU A 919 -71.07 25.93 -16.11
C GLU A 919 -72.18 24.85 -15.89
N ALA A 920 -72.45 24.30 -14.69
CA ALA A 920 -71.75 24.19 -13.39
C ALA A 920 -72.54 23.31 -12.38
N ALA A 921 -71.92 22.94 -11.24
CA ALA A 921 -72.51 22.49 -9.95
C ALA A 921 -73.21 21.08 -9.89
N VAL A 922 -73.35 20.36 -8.75
CA VAL A 922 -73.01 20.58 -7.32
C VAL A 922 -72.56 19.25 -6.62
N SER A 923 -71.83 19.35 -5.48
CA SER A 923 -71.82 18.48 -4.27
C SER A 923 -71.29 17.02 -4.24
N ALA A 924 -70.20 16.83 -3.48
CA ALA A 924 -69.96 15.89 -2.33
C ALA A 924 -70.03 14.33 -2.52
N ASP A 925 -69.27 13.48 -1.81
CA ASP A 925 -68.40 13.70 -0.63
C ASP A 925 -67.26 12.64 -0.45
N SER A 926 -66.31 12.93 0.46
CA SER A 926 -65.37 12.04 1.19
C SER A 926 -64.06 11.47 0.56
N ASN A 927 -62.94 11.86 1.20
CA ASN A 927 -61.60 11.22 1.40
C ASN A 927 -61.10 10.10 0.45
N THR A 928 -59.87 10.18 -0.10
CA THR A 928 -58.57 10.24 0.63
C THR A 928 -57.47 10.91 -0.21
N SER A 929 -56.37 11.37 0.40
CA SER A 929 -55.41 12.35 -0.16
C SER A 929 -54.42 11.86 -1.24
N GLN A 930 -53.98 12.81 -2.08
CA GLN A 930 -53.17 12.62 -3.29
C GLN A 930 -52.33 13.88 -3.60
N SER A 931 -51.14 13.74 -4.21
CA SER A 931 -50.36 14.83 -4.88
C SER A 931 -49.89 15.99 -3.94
N GLY A 932 -49.21 17.06 -4.37
CA GLY A 932 -48.85 17.53 -5.73
C GLY A 932 -47.84 18.71 -5.69
N GLU A 933 -47.52 19.30 -6.84
CA GLU A 933 -46.38 20.25 -7.00
C GLU A 933 -46.66 21.76 -6.75
N LYS A 934 -45.64 22.45 -6.19
CA LYS A 934 -45.13 23.81 -6.51
C LYS A 934 -45.90 25.12 -6.15
N THR A 935 -45.06 26.16 -5.95
CA THR A 935 -45.29 27.63 -6.10
C THR A 935 -46.12 28.45 -5.07
N SER A 936 -45.42 28.85 -3.99
CA SER A 936 -45.10 30.26 -3.62
C SER A 936 -46.13 31.31 -3.12
N PHE A 937 -45.73 31.96 -2.02
CA PHE A 937 -45.97 33.36 -1.56
C PHE A 937 -47.17 33.76 -0.64
N HIS A 938 -46.77 34.13 0.59
CA HIS A 938 -47.14 35.33 1.40
C HIS A 938 -48.13 35.28 2.61
N ARG A 939 -47.71 36.06 3.63
CA ARG A 939 -48.41 36.61 4.83
C ARG A 939 -48.89 35.69 5.99
N ARG A 940 -48.00 35.58 7.00
CA ARG A 940 -48.10 36.16 8.39
C ARG A 940 -49.50 36.55 8.93
N PRO A 941 -49.77 36.36 10.25
CA PRO A 941 -49.00 37.09 11.30
C PRO A 941 -48.74 36.37 12.65
N ASP A 942 -47.89 37.01 13.48
CA ASP A 942 -47.90 37.08 14.97
C ASP A 942 -47.83 35.80 15.86
N LYS A 943 -47.18 35.79 17.03
CA LYS A 943 -46.30 36.77 17.74
C LYS A 943 -45.54 36.09 18.91
N ARG A 944 -44.47 36.77 19.42
CA ARG A 944 -43.69 36.44 20.65
C ARG A 944 -42.89 35.11 20.54
N ALA A 945 -41.74 34.90 21.18
CA ALA A 945 -40.84 35.74 21.99
C ALA A 945 -39.45 35.02 22.11
N GLN A 946 -38.34 35.49 22.70
CA GLN A 946 -37.65 36.77 23.07
C GLN A 946 -36.30 36.28 23.70
N GLU A 947 -35.15 36.96 23.80
CA GLU A 947 -34.53 38.22 23.34
C GLU A 947 -33.02 38.08 23.73
N ASP A 948 -31.99 38.68 23.11
CA ASP A 948 -31.87 39.54 21.91
C ASP A 948 -30.57 39.10 21.15
N GLY A 949 -29.71 39.87 20.44
CA GLY A 949 -29.64 41.31 20.14
C GLY A 949 -28.38 41.72 19.36
N GLU A 950 -28.33 43.00 18.94
CA GLU A 950 -27.18 43.71 18.36
C GLU A 950 -27.08 45.11 19.01
N ASN A 951 -25.95 45.81 18.87
CA ASN A 951 -25.91 47.26 19.12
C ASN A 951 -25.18 48.04 18.01
N ARG A 952 -25.90 49.01 17.43
CA ARG A 952 -25.54 49.87 16.27
C ARG A 952 -26.58 51.01 16.27
N PRO A 953 -26.27 52.26 15.87
CA PRO A 953 -26.12 52.64 14.44
C PRO A 953 -25.15 53.87 14.29
N PRO A 954 -25.19 54.77 13.27
CA PRO A 954 -25.97 54.82 12.02
C PRO A 954 -25.18 55.12 10.71
N ARG A 955 -25.94 55.13 9.60
CA ARG A 955 -25.51 55.39 8.20
C ARG A 955 -25.31 56.88 7.88
N LYS A 956 -24.58 57.15 6.80
CA LYS A 956 -25.01 58.12 5.74
C LYS A 956 -24.54 57.67 4.34
N GLN A 957 -25.31 58.06 3.32
CA GLN A 957 -24.93 58.07 1.88
C GLN A 957 -24.60 59.56 1.53
N HIS A 958 -23.97 59.96 0.41
CA HIS A 958 -24.19 59.62 -1.01
C HIS A 958 -23.10 60.22 -1.95
N ARG A 959 -22.89 59.61 -3.13
CA ARG A 959 -22.66 60.20 -4.48
C ARG A 959 -21.83 61.50 -4.74
N LYS A 960 -20.79 61.33 -5.58
CA LYS A 960 -20.47 62.02 -6.88
C LYS A 960 -20.09 63.52 -6.98
N HIS A 961 -19.00 63.78 -7.73
CA HIS A 961 -18.59 64.99 -8.49
C HIS A 961 -18.36 66.31 -7.69
N ASP A 962 -17.58 67.29 -8.16
CA ASP A 962 -16.72 67.38 -9.36
C ASP A 962 -15.39 68.12 -9.05
N GLY A 963 -14.45 68.15 -10.01
CA GLY A 963 -13.06 68.57 -9.76
C GLY A 963 -12.60 69.93 -10.33
N GLY A 964 -11.32 70.23 -10.07
CA GLY A 964 -10.55 71.38 -10.57
C GLY A 964 -9.33 71.65 -9.68
N ARG A 965 -8.17 72.06 -10.18
CA ARG A 965 -7.76 72.27 -11.59
C ARG A 965 -6.21 72.31 -11.68
N ASP A 966 -5.67 71.94 -12.83
CA ASP A 966 -4.32 72.26 -13.32
C ASP A 966 -3.09 71.69 -12.53
N GLU A 967 -1.91 71.47 -13.13
CA GLU A 967 -1.45 71.82 -14.49
C GLU A 967 -0.43 70.79 -15.08
N ARG A 968 -0.21 70.87 -16.41
CA ARG A 968 0.92 70.34 -17.22
C ARG A 968 1.08 68.82 -17.44
N ARG A 969 0.51 68.41 -18.58
CA ARG A 969 0.99 67.37 -19.52
C ARG A 969 2.50 67.57 -19.84
N GLY A 970 3.27 66.60 -20.35
CA GLY A 970 2.97 65.22 -20.74
C GLY A 970 3.19 64.93 -22.24
N GLY A 971 3.86 63.81 -22.56
CA GLY A 971 4.11 63.30 -23.93
C GLY A 971 5.61 63.22 -24.31
N GLN A 972 6.05 62.36 -25.23
CA GLN A 972 5.32 61.29 -25.94
C GLN A 972 6.24 60.17 -26.47
N ARG A 973 5.67 59.23 -27.22
CA ARG A 973 6.17 57.88 -27.59
C ARG A 973 7.37 57.85 -28.57
N PHE A 974 8.31 56.93 -28.30
CA PHE A 974 8.64 55.74 -29.11
C PHE A 974 8.84 55.90 -30.64
N GLU A 975 10.07 55.66 -31.16
CA GLU A 975 10.36 54.84 -32.36
C GLU A 975 11.87 54.75 -32.73
N GLY A 976 12.22 53.88 -33.70
CA GLY A 976 13.29 54.16 -34.68
C GLY A 976 14.68 53.51 -34.51
N ARG A 977 15.08 52.63 -35.45
CA ARG A 977 16.44 52.02 -35.56
C ARG A 977 17.41 52.87 -36.41
N GLY A 978 18.66 53.03 -35.94
CA GLY A 978 19.86 52.50 -36.63
C GLY A 978 20.72 53.37 -37.60
N GLY A 979 22.04 53.10 -37.59
CA GLY A 979 23.11 53.63 -38.48
C GLY A 979 24.40 53.94 -37.68
N LYS A 980 25.60 53.36 -37.88
CA LYS A 980 26.55 53.30 -39.04
C LYS A 980 27.17 54.66 -39.39
N LYS A 981 28.46 54.86 -39.70
CA LYS A 981 29.67 54.00 -40.01
C LYS A 981 30.96 54.85 -39.70
N ASP A 982 32.25 54.51 -39.86
CA ASP A 982 33.07 53.41 -40.46
C ASP A 982 34.44 53.30 -39.70
N GLN A 983 35.34 52.28 -39.68
CA GLN A 983 35.88 51.14 -40.50
C GLN A 983 37.11 51.37 -41.43
N ALA A 984 38.34 51.53 -40.88
CA ALA A 984 39.61 51.24 -41.59
C ALA A 984 40.77 50.88 -40.63
N ARG A 985 41.70 49.93 -40.92
CA ARG A 985 41.69 48.76 -41.84
C ARG A 985 42.71 47.68 -41.37
N LYS A 986 42.67 46.49 -41.99
CA LYS A 986 43.43 45.24 -41.71
C LYS A 986 44.67 45.08 -42.65
N PRO A 987 45.55 44.03 -42.62
CA PRO A 987 45.26 42.58 -42.51
C PRO A 987 46.36 41.75 -41.75
N ASP A 988 46.52 40.40 -41.77
CA ASP A 988 45.78 39.27 -42.39
C ASP A 988 45.97 37.92 -41.61
N ARG A 989 45.28 36.85 -42.05
CA ARG A 989 45.31 35.43 -41.57
C ARG A 989 44.68 35.18 -40.18
N GLY A 990 44.02 34.05 -39.90
CA GLY A 990 43.51 32.98 -40.78
C GLY A 990 43.03 31.71 -40.01
N TRP A 991 41.86 31.17 -40.39
CA TRP A 991 41.31 29.82 -40.07
C TRP A 991 40.83 29.43 -38.64
N GLN A 992 39.48 29.39 -38.53
CA GLN A 992 38.57 28.34 -38.01
C GLN A 992 39.00 27.29 -36.95
N ASP A 993 38.11 27.08 -35.96
CA ASP A 993 38.16 26.01 -34.94
C ASP A 993 37.72 24.61 -35.47
N PRO A 994 38.39 23.52 -35.03
CA PRO A 994 37.96 22.12 -35.21
C PRO A 994 37.13 21.58 -34.02
N PRO A 995 36.46 20.40 -34.15
CA PRO A 995 35.50 19.91 -33.14
C PRO A 995 36.12 19.21 -31.91
N ARG A 996 35.30 19.05 -30.86
CA ARG A 996 35.67 18.36 -29.60
C ARG A 996 35.99 16.87 -29.81
N PRO A 997 37.14 16.36 -29.34
CA PRO A 997 37.43 14.93 -29.31
C PRO A 997 36.75 14.22 -28.13
N ARG A 998 36.76 12.88 -28.15
CA ARG A 998 36.28 12.00 -27.07
C ARG A 998 37.34 11.89 -25.96
N GLU A 999 36.92 11.71 -24.71
CA GLU A 999 37.84 11.38 -23.62
C GLU A 999 38.28 9.90 -23.69
N GLN A 1000 39.58 9.68 -23.52
CA GLN A 1000 40.18 8.40 -23.14
C GLN A 1000 41.09 8.61 -21.93
N ASP A 1001 40.99 7.70 -20.97
CA ASP A 1001 41.89 7.38 -19.87
C ASP A 1001 42.95 8.42 -19.45
N ARG A 1002 42.67 9.10 -18.33
CA ARG A 1002 43.72 9.70 -17.48
C ARG A 1002 44.11 8.71 -16.38
N ALA A 1003 45.40 8.39 -16.29
CA ALA A 1003 45.94 7.57 -15.19
C ALA A 1003 45.78 8.28 -13.82
N PRO A 1004 45.56 7.53 -12.72
CA PRO A 1004 45.29 8.09 -11.40
C PRO A 1004 46.55 8.66 -10.71
N ASP A 1005 46.35 9.63 -9.83
CA ASP A 1005 47.39 10.28 -9.02
C ASP A 1005 48.11 9.28 -8.07
N PRO A 1006 49.44 9.12 -8.17
CA PRO A 1006 50.21 8.19 -7.33
C PRO A 1006 50.25 8.55 -5.83
N ASN A 1007 49.88 9.78 -5.45
CA ASN A 1007 49.76 10.19 -4.04
C ASN A 1007 48.36 9.97 -3.45
N SER A 1008 47.38 9.55 -4.26
CA SER A 1008 46.03 9.23 -3.80
C SER A 1008 46.02 8.13 -2.72
N PRO A 1009 45.22 8.27 -1.63
CA PRO A 1009 45.01 7.19 -0.66
C PRO A 1009 44.54 5.87 -1.32
N PHE A 1010 43.77 5.97 -2.41
CA PHE A 1010 43.30 4.81 -3.15
C PHE A 1010 44.42 4.09 -3.91
N ALA A 1011 45.43 4.81 -4.42
CA ALA A 1011 46.60 4.19 -5.05
C ALA A 1011 47.42 3.37 -4.04
N LYS A 1012 47.55 3.87 -2.80
CA LYS A 1012 48.22 3.15 -1.70
C LYS A 1012 47.44 1.91 -1.25
N LEU A 1013 46.11 1.98 -1.21
CA LEU A 1013 45.25 0.80 -0.97
C LEU A 1013 45.34 -0.24 -2.08
N LEU A 1014 45.40 0.18 -3.36
CA LEU A 1014 45.58 -0.74 -4.49
C LEU A 1014 46.93 -1.47 -4.44
N ALA A 1015 48.00 -0.74 -4.09
CA ALA A 1015 49.33 -1.32 -3.88
C ALA A 1015 49.35 -2.31 -2.70
N LEU A 1016 48.70 -1.97 -1.57
CA LEU A 1016 48.61 -2.86 -0.42
C LEU A 1016 47.83 -4.14 -0.74
N LYS A 1017 46.71 -4.03 -1.47
CA LYS A 1017 45.95 -5.18 -1.96
C LYS A 1017 46.81 -6.08 -2.87
N SER A 1018 47.55 -5.48 -3.81
CA SER A 1018 48.47 -6.21 -4.71
C SER A 1018 49.59 -6.94 -3.96
N GLN A 1019 50.05 -6.40 -2.81
CA GLN A 1019 51.06 -7.04 -1.95
C GLN A 1019 50.50 -8.18 -1.07
N LEU A 1020 49.18 -8.23 -0.87
CA LEU A 1020 48.50 -9.32 -0.16
C LEU A 1020 48.15 -10.47 -1.12
N GLU A 1021 47.57 -10.15 -2.29
CA GLU A 1021 47.24 -11.14 -3.33
C GLU A 1021 48.49 -11.83 -3.93
N GLY A 1022 49.69 -11.27 -3.70
CA GLY A 1022 50.98 -11.86 -4.06
C GLY A 1022 51.65 -12.72 -2.99
N LYS A 1023 50.97 -13.07 -1.88
CA LYS A 1023 51.53 -13.91 -0.80
C LYS A 1023 50.90 -15.30 -0.63
N ASP A 1024 49.74 -15.54 -1.23
CA ASP A 1024 49.06 -16.85 -1.24
C ASP A 1024 49.25 -17.57 -2.59
N LYS A 1025 50.50 -17.57 -3.11
CA LYS A 1025 50.96 -18.29 -4.31
C LYS A 1025 52.40 -18.76 -4.18
#